data_AF-A0A4U0W2Q8-F1
#
_entry.id   AF-A0A4U0W2Q8-F1
#
_cell.length_a   1.000
_cell.length_b   1.000
_cell.length_c   1.000
_cell.angle_alpha   90.00
_cell.angle_beta   90.00
_cell.angle_gamma   90.00
#
_symmetry.space_group_name_H-M   'P 1'
#
loop_
_entity.id
_entity.type
_entity.pdbx_description
1 polymer ?
#
loop_
_entity_poly.entity_id
_entity_poly.type
_entity_poly.pdbx_seq_one_letter_code
_entity_poly.pdbx_strand_id
1 'polypeptide(L)'
;MRLRVPATAPSVSTAIWITDDILADAFHRFARVSHTHTTRRHGCNIPGPLEARRRHARRRMGLAPVAAAGGPPMVDIGALFGLGARPPAQPEKSWKWEAPSLHAPGLGAGAPSPPPMAATWLPISSDRHELQQRREQLGAVEDLMRAVKASQTAFRDLLSSHQHLEKLDVSVMQEIVAFLQSSKDEPQAQNGLTLTTWLAQRDIEQEALHAMALCIRDKARLRTLDEDQLRHVLAFLLGRIDGEAPSIEQAFAEALDALPASQRHSAVTELSRNFRTSFKLGKHNTDTIRTLFRILDSCQSLQGSHVQHSTWHQVYRRLGSLLRPAALAEHLCSLDRTDLAQVLLRYWVPRYLEQLNDGTAAELHDHGKFRRITIASRMRSRAEVHGIVHEYAQLWTSTPIAVGHGLDDGSKKHTDPLIDLLVMLAKWRKSYAIFLQDLLDMLSAVQTRGQVWTTFESVRRHPELGVPNSVAKTLVHYLAATSDPAHLHLAWEVFEAVPSLSVLECIDFTLQLIEHGLGTPDRIFHLLNKKTGPDIVKPEFRGKPQLALQSAHIDLAHLAAYAWAKQENTPSRVAFRRVWEVYRFLQDRGAPLSALMSRSLVRAGVVRPIQEGKNVSLAQMKYILALVQRLEGDDVAADLDRLVWPINKRLREPDNQAASARRTWWAGRVEDGIARAVRWRLRLWTRRRGAWYDADGP
;
A
#
# COMPACT_ATOMS: atom_id res chain seq x y z
N MET A 1 59.15 -10.44 -33.63
CA MET A 1 58.29 -9.26 -33.91
C MET A 1 56.97 -9.42 -33.17
N ARG A 2 56.56 -8.46 -32.32
CA ARG A 2 55.22 -8.44 -31.70
C ARG A 2 54.38 -7.36 -32.40
N LEU A 3 53.27 -7.75 -33.02
CA LEU A 3 52.33 -6.81 -33.64
C LEU A 3 51.59 -6.01 -32.56
N ARG A 4 51.70 -4.67 -32.60
CA ARG A 4 50.93 -3.76 -31.73
C ARG A 4 49.50 -3.66 -32.24
N VAL A 5 48.54 -4.12 -31.45
CA VAL A 5 47.11 -3.77 -31.60
C VAL A 5 46.91 -2.36 -31.02
N PRO A 6 46.24 -1.42 -31.72
CA PRO A 6 46.06 -0.05 -31.23
C PRO A 6 45.09 0.01 -30.04
N ALA A 7 45.43 0.83 -29.04
CA ALA A 7 44.76 0.91 -27.74
C ALA A 7 43.45 1.75 -27.75
N THR A 8 42.56 1.48 -28.70
CA THR A 8 41.25 2.15 -28.81
C THR A 8 40.11 1.17 -29.15
N ALA A 9 40.09 0.02 -28.47
CA ALA A 9 38.87 -0.77 -28.38
C ALA A 9 37.97 -0.17 -27.28
N PRO A 10 36.67 0.11 -27.53
CA PRO A 10 35.76 0.51 -26.46
C PRO A 10 35.66 -0.61 -25.42
N SER A 11 35.58 -0.24 -24.14
CA SER A 11 35.50 -1.23 -23.06
C SER A 11 34.24 -2.09 -23.20
N VAL A 12 34.34 -3.36 -22.80
CA VAL A 12 33.26 -4.36 -22.92
C VAL A 12 31.98 -3.92 -22.18
N SER A 13 32.11 -3.02 -21.20
CA SER A 13 30.99 -2.32 -20.52
C SER A 13 30.11 -1.44 -21.42
N THR A 14 30.51 -1.17 -22.67
CA THR A 14 29.71 -0.47 -23.68
C THR A 14 29.12 -1.39 -24.77
N ALA A 15 29.34 -2.70 -24.68
CA ALA A 15 28.67 -3.66 -25.56
C ALA A 15 27.24 -3.93 -25.09
N ILE A 16 26.25 -3.50 -25.89
CA ILE A 16 24.87 -3.95 -25.73
C ILE A 16 24.79 -5.38 -26.28
N TRP A 17 24.77 -6.36 -25.39
CA TRP A 17 24.58 -7.77 -25.75
C TRP A 17 23.11 -7.99 -26.16
N ILE A 18 22.86 -8.00 -27.47
CA ILE A 18 21.58 -8.39 -28.05
C ILE A 18 21.62 -9.91 -28.23
N THR A 19 20.62 -10.63 -27.71
CA THR A 19 20.55 -12.08 -27.93
C THR A 19 20.21 -12.38 -29.39
N ASP A 20 20.74 -13.49 -29.92
CA ASP A 20 20.50 -13.90 -31.31
C ASP A 20 19.00 -14.06 -31.62
N ASP A 21 18.17 -14.44 -30.62
CA ASP A 21 16.72 -14.44 -30.71
C ASP A 21 16.13 -13.06 -31.03
N ILE A 22 16.58 -12.00 -30.33
CA ILE A 22 16.10 -10.63 -30.54
C ILE A 22 16.62 -10.09 -31.88
N LEU A 23 17.86 -10.42 -32.24
CA LEU A 23 18.46 -10.04 -33.52
C LEU A 23 17.74 -10.71 -34.70
N ALA A 24 17.44 -12.01 -34.59
CA ALA A 24 16.71 -12.78 -35.61
C ALA A 24 15.26 -12.32 -35.74
N ASP A 25 14.55 -12.07 -34.64
CA ASP A 25 13.18 -11.51 -34.67
C ASP A 25 13.19 -10.11 -35.32
N ALA A 26 14.11 -9.22 -34.92
CA ALA A 26 14.25 -7.90 -35.55
C ALA A 26 14.58 -7.99 -37.06
N PHE A 27 15.46 -8.90 -37.45
CA PHE A 27 15.83 -9.13 -38.85
C PHE A 27 14.67 -9.71 -39.68
N HIS A 28 13.94 -10.70 -39.15
CA HIS A 28 12.77 -11.28 -39.80
C HIS A 28 11.63 -10.24 -39.95
N ARG A 29 11.40 -9.39 -38.95
CA ARG A 29 10.48 -8.25 -39.05
C ARG A 29 10.91 -7.28 -40.15
N PHE A 30 12.19 -6.89 -40.17
CA PHE A 30 12.74 -5.99 -41.20
C PHE A 30 12.53 -6.57 -42.62
N ALA A 31 12.95 -7.83 -42.84
CA ALA A 31 12.82 -8.52 -44.12
C ALA A 31 11.35 -8.65 -44.58
N ARG A 32 10.41 -8.97 -43.66
CA ARG A 32 8.98 -9.09 -43.98
C ARG A 32 8.30 -7.74 -44.22
N VAL A 33 8.75 -6.66 -43.57
CA VAL A 33 8.24 -5.29 -43.84
C VAL A 33 8.74 -4.79 -45.20
N SER A 34 9.98 -5.08 -45.60
CA SER A 34 10.48 -4.72 -46.93
C SER A 34 9.77 -5.38 -48.11
N HIS A 35 8.98 -6.44 -47.88
CA HIS A 35 8.22 -7.14 -48.93
C HIS A 35 6.73 -6.77 -48.99
N THR A 36 6.16 -6.02 -48.04
CA THR A 36 4.73 -5.66 -48.05
C THR A 36 4.49 -4.15 -48.20
N HIS A 37 4.48 -3.67 -49.44
CA HIS A 37 3.92 -2.40 -49.91
C HIS A 37 3.97 -1.18 -48.97
N THR A 38 5.00 -0.33 -49.08
CA THR A 38 4.91 1.15 -48.92
C THR A 38 6.17 1.95 -49.28
N THR A 39 7.27 1.34 -49.74
CA THR A 39 8.48 2.09 -50.13
C THR A 39 8.80 2.04 -51.63
N ARG A 40 8.08 2.87 -52.41
CA ARG A 40 8.79 3.62 -53.47
C ARG A 40 9.84 4.46 -52.75
N ARG A 41 11.10 4.01 -52.75
CA ARG A 41 12.18 4.77 -52.09
C ARG A 41 12.42 6.06 -52.87
N HIS A 42 11.88 7.17 -52.39
CA HIS A 42 12.51 8.46 -52.63
C HIS A 42 13.96 8.36 -52.12
N GLY A 43 14.93 8.74 -52.95
CA GLY A 43 16.34 8.65 -52.59
C GLY A 43 16.62 9.45 -51.33
N CYS A 44 16.94 8.76 -50.24
CA CYS A 44 17.31 9.43 -49.00
C CYS A 44 18.61 10.21 -49.23
N ASN A 45 18.57 11.53 -49.02
CA ASN A 45 19.71 12.43 -49.26
C ASN A 45 20.81 12.31 -48.16
N ILE A 46 20.83 11.18 -47.46
CA ILE A 46 21.76 10.85 -46.38
C ILE A 46 22.95 10.12 -47.00
N PRO A 47 24.16 10.71 -46.99
CA PRO A 47 25.33 10.09 -47.58
C PRO A 47 25.68 8.79 -46.85
N GLY A 48 25.79 7.68 -47.59
CA GLY A 48 26.26 6.40 -47.04
C GLY A 48 27.67 6.51 -46.44
N PRO A 49 28.12 5.53 -45.63
CA PRO A 49 29.35 5.65 -44.83
C PRO A 49 30.63 5.98 -45.63
N LEU A 50 30.71 5.59 -46.91
CA LEU A 50 31.82 5.96 -47.80
C LEU A 50 31.73 7.42 -48.30
N GLU A 51 30.52 7.88 -48.58
CA GLU A 51 30.21 9.26 -49.00
C GLU A 51 30.41 10.24 -47.81
N ALA A 52 30.05 9.82 -46.59
CA ALA A 52 30.37 10.52 -45.36
C ALA A 52 31.88 10.65 -45.13
N ARG A 53 32.67 9.59 -45.37
CA ARG A 53 34.15 9.65 -45.32
C ARG A 53 34.74 10.63 -46.34
N ARG A 54 34.25 10.65 -47.59
CA ARG A 54 34.66 11.66 -48.60
C ARG A 54 34.38 13.09 -48.16
N ARG A 55 33.21 13.35 -47.56
CA ARG A 55 32.84 14.68 -47.03
C ARG A 55 33.66 15.06 -45.79
N HIS A 56 33.99 14.10 -44.93
CA HIS A 56 34.86 14.32 -43.76
C HIS A 56 36.33 14.59 -44.16
N ALA A 57 36.84 13.98 -45.22
CA ALA A 57 38.16 14.27 -45.78
C ALA A 57 38.23 15.72 -46.30
N ARG A 58 37.22 16.18 -47.06
CA ARG A 58 37.13 17.57 -47.54
C ARG A 58 37.08 18.60 -46.39
N ARG A 59 36.43 18.28 -45.27
CA ARG A 59 36.36 19.18 -44.09
C ARG A 59 37.66 19.27 -43.27
N ARG A 60 38.61 18.34 -43.44
CA ARG A 60 39.93 18.39 -42.78
C ARG A 60 40.98 19.21 -43.52
N MET A 61 40.74 19.59 -44.77
CA MET A 61 41.66 20.39 -45.60
C MET A 61 41.55 21.91 -45.38
N GLY A 62 40.62 22.39 -44.53
CA GLY A 62 40.31 23.82 -44.38
C GLY A 62 40.60 24.46 -43.02
N LEU A 63 41.11 23.71 -42.04
CA LEU A 63 41.30 24.20 -40.65
C LEU A 63 42.60 23.71 -40.01
N ALA A 64 43.72 24.24 -40.50
CA ALA A 64 44.99 24.46 -39.80
C ALA A 64 45.78 25.46 -40.68
N PRO A 65 46.42 26.53 -40.15
CA PRO A 65 47.04 26.59 -38.82
C PRO A 65 46.82 27.91 -38.02
N VAL A 66 46.44 27.83 -36.74
CA VAL A 66 46.80 28.83 -35.69
C VAL A 66 46.94 28.07 -34.35
N ALA A 67 47.79 28.58 -33.46
CA ALA A 67 47.98 28.15 -32.07
C ALA A 67 48.67 26.79 -31.84
N ALA A 68 49.98 26.76 -32.09
CA ALA A 68 50.88 25.99 -31.24
C ALA A 68 51.25 26.84 -30.01
N ALA A 69 50.92 26.39 -28.78
CA ALA A 69 51.56 26.79 -27.53
C ALA A 69 51.05 25.95 -26.33
N GLY A 70 51.96 25.52 -25.45
CA GLY A 70 51.66 25.21 -24.03
C GLY A 70 51.21 23.78 -23.69
N GLY A 71 52.15 22.95 -23.23
CA GLY A 71 51.87 21.79 -22.38
C GLY A 71 51.83 22.15 -20.87
N PRO A 72 51.35 21.25 -19.98
CA PRO A 72 51.06 21.54 -18.57
C PRO A 72 52.28 21.37 -17.63
N PRO A 73 52.17 21.79 -16.35
CA PRO A 73 52.16 20.75 -15.32
C PRO A 73 51.30 21.00 -14.05
N MET A 74 50.80 19.87 -13.53
CA MET A 74 50.64 19.41 -12.13
C MET A 74 50.27 20.35 -10.95
N VAL A 75 49.35 19.81 -10.14
CA VAL A 75 48.95 20.24 -8.79
C VAL A 75 50.01 19.85 -7.75
N ASP A 76 50.31 20.74 -6.80
CA ASP A 76 51.11 20.43 -5.60
C ASP A 76 50.23 19.81 -4.50
N ILE A 77 50.69 18.68 -3.95
CA ILE A 77 49.98 17.84 -2.97
C ILE A 77 50.42 18.13 -1.53
N GLY A 78 51.46 18.98 -1.33
CA GLY A 78 52.01 19.33 -0.01
C GLY A 78 51.08 20.14 0.90
N ALA A 79 50.05 20.81 0.35
CA ALA A 79 49.13 21.63 1.13
C ALA A 79 48.03 20.84 1.88
N LEU A 80 47.97 19.50 1.72
CA LEU A 80 46.83 18.69 2.18
C LEU A 80 47.04 17.96 3.52
N PHE A 81 48.26 17.92 4.06
CA PHE A 81 48.58 17.21 5.32
C PHE A 81 49.56 18.02 6.18
N GLY A 82 49.02 18.91 7.02
CA GLY A 82 49.79 19.88 7.80
C GLY A 82 50.72 19.28 8.85
N LEU A 83 52.00 19.14 8.51
CA LEU A 83 53.10 18.79 9.42
C LEU A 83 54.32 19.67 9.11
N GLY A 84 54.47 20.77 9.85
CA GLY A 84 55.60 21.71 9.79
C GLY A 84 55.79 22.42 11.13
N ALA A 85 57.02 22.42 11.66
CA ALA A 85 57.27 22.60 13.09
C ALA A 85 57.38 24.07 13.61
N ARG A 86 57.06 24.20 14.90
CA ARG A 86 57.37 25.25 15.91
C ARG A 86 58.91 25.43 16.13
N PRO A 87 59.43 26.25 17.08
CA PRO A 87 58.87 27.32 17.95
C PRO A 87 59.64 28.66 17.67
N PRO A 88 59.90 29.63 18.59
CA PRO A 88 59.39 30.01 19.93
C PRO A 88 58.69 31.42 19.90
N ALA A 89 58.47 32.24 20.95
CA ALA A 89 58.80 32.19 22.38
C ALA A 89 57.65 32.67 23.31
N GLN A 90 57.77 32.34 24.59
CA GLN A 90 56.89 32.65 25.74
C GLN A 90 57.62 33.67 26.67
N PRO A 91 56.96 34.39 27.63
CA PRO A 91 56.53 33.83 28.94
C PRO A 91 55.22 34.45 29.54
N GLU A 92 54.31 33.66 30.12
CA GLU A 92 54.14 33.24 31.54
C GLU A 92 53.21 34.10 32.43
N LYS A 93 52.27 33.39 33.10
CA LYS A 93 51.49 33.66 34.34
C LYS A 93 50.39 32.59 34.41
N SER A 94 50.32 31.53 35.22
CA SER A 94 50.84 31.12 36.54
C SER A 94 49.80 31.21 37.68
N TRP A 95 49.26 30.04 38.10
CA TRP A 95 48.50 29.76 39.34
C TRP A 95 47.07 30.36 39.43
N LYS A 96 46.04 29.75 40.06
CA LYS A 96 45.88 28.48 40.81
C LYS A 96 44.41 28.01 40.75
N TRP A 97 44.12 26.76 41.15
CA TRP A 97 42.77 26.19 41.28
C TRP A 97 42.47 25.93 42.77
N GLU A 98 41.24 26.18 43.24
CA GLU A 98 40.81 25.98 44.63
C GLU A 98 39.61 25.02 44.73
N ALA A 99 39.59 24.21 45.78
CA ALA A 99 38.56 23.20 46.04
C ALA A 99 37.45 23.73 46.98
N PRO A 100 36.19 23.27 46.87
CA PRO A 100 35.11 23.75 47.73
C PRO A 100 35.26 23.25 49.18
N SER A 101 35.49 24.16 50.13
CA SER A 101 35.57 23.84 51.56
C SER A 101 34.25 24.14 52.30
N LEU A 102 33.69 23.08 52.89
CA LEU A 102 32.80 23.03 54.05
C LEU A 102 32.45 24.37 54.72
N HIS A 103 31.17 24.72 54.74
CA HIS A 103 30.60 25.60 55.77
C HIS A 103 30.07 24.73 56.91
N ALA A 104 30.68 24.84 58.09
CA ALA A 104 30.18 24.23 59.32
C ALA A 104 29.29 25.23 60.09
N PRO A 105 28.16 24.79 60.68
CA PRO A 105 27.25 25.66 61.43
C PRO A 105 27.76 25.98 62.84
N GLY A 106 27.46 27.19 63.32
CA GLY A 106 27.77 27.64 64.67
C GLY A 106 26.80 27.12 65.73
N LEU A 107 27.29 26.19 66.55
CA LEU A 107 26.98 25.98 67.97
C LEU A 107 25.71 26.63 68.57
N GLY A 108 24.70 25.80 68.83
CA GLY A 108 23.69 26.00 69.88
C GLY A 108 23.55 24.70 70.67
N ALA A 109 23.97 24.67 71.93
CA ALA A 109 24.08 23.43 72.71
C ALA A 109 22.74 23.01 73.34
N GLY A 110 22.38 21.73 73.17
CA GLY A 110 21.28 21.06 73.85
C GLY A 110 21.48 19.54 73.76
N ALA A 111 21.43 18.85 74.90
CA ALA A 111 21.79 17.42 74.96
C ALA A 111 20.69 16.52 74.35
N PRO A 112 21.06 15.43 73.64
CA PRO A 112 20.09 14.46 73.16
C PRO A 112 19.59 13.55 74.29
N SER A 113 18.28 13.46 74.45
CA SER A 113 17.63 12.49 75.33
C SER A 113 17.77 11.05 74.79
N PRO A 114 18.07 10.04 75.62
CA PRO A 114 18.13 8.63 75.20
C PRO A 114 16.74 8.06 74.84
N PRO A 115 16.67 6.95 74.10
CA PRO A 115 15.40 6.33 73.70
C PRO A 115 14.67 5.71 74.90
N PRO A 116 13.32 5.75 74.96
CA PRO A 116 12.58 5.07 76.00
C PRO A 116 12.60 3.55 75.76
N MET A 117 13.42 2.84 76.53
CA MET A 117 13.19 1.42 76.77
C MET A 117 11.89 1.22 77.55
N ALA A 118 11.22 0.10 77.25
CA ALA A 118 10.30 -0.60 78.15
C ALA A 118 9.32 0.29 78.95
N ALA A 119 8.27 0.78 78.28
CA ALA A 119 7.05 1.15 78.98
C ALA A 119 6.42 -0.11 79.60
N THR A 120 6.57 -0.22 80.92
CA THR A 120 5.86 -1.14 81.81
C THR A 120 4.39 -1.29 81.42
N TRP A 121 3.87 -2.52 81.41
CA TRP A 121 2.43 -2.77 81.34
C TRP A 121 1.74 -2.20 82.56
N LEU A 122 1.28 -0.95 82.46
CA LEU A 122 0.25 -0.37 83.30
C LEU A 122 -1.07 -0.43 82.53
N PRO A 123 -2.20 -0.70 83.20
CA PRO A 123 -3.47 -0.84 82.50
C PRO A 123 -3.85 0.50 81.87
N ILE A 124 -4.15 0.47 80.57
CA ILE A 124 -4.64 1.62 79.81
C ILE A 124 -5.86 2.17 80.55
N SER A 125 -5.72 3.35 81.15
CA SER A 125 -6.84 4.13 81.64
C SER A 125 -7.59 4.65 80.41
N SER A 126 -8.52 3.81 79.93
CA SER A 126 -9.45 4.05 78.84
C SER A 126 -9.95 5.49 78.79
N ASP A 127 -9.26 6.34 78.02
CA ASP A 127 -9.61 7.75 77.93
C ASP A 127 -10.93 7.85 77.16
N ARG A 128 -11.96 8.35 77.83
CA ARG A 128 -13.34 8.23 77.33
C ARG A 128 -13.49 8.90 75.97
N HIS A 129 -12.69 9.93 75.68
CA HIS A 129 -12.72 10.66 74.43
C HIS A 129 -12.22 9.84 73.22
N GLU A 130 -11.13 9.08 73.35
CA GLU A 130 -10.64 8.24 72.25
C GLU A 130 -11.56 7.05 71.96
N LEU A 131 -12.12 6.44 73.02
CA LEU A 131 -13.11 5.36 72.87
C LEU A 131 -14.42 5.88 72.27
N GLN A 132 -14.83 7.10 72.60
CA GLN A 132 -15.98 7.75 72.00
C GLN A 132 -15.72 8.05 70.52
N GLN A 133 -14.57 8.64 70.16
CA GLN A 133 -14.19 8.86 68.75
C GLN A 133 -14.10 7.56 67.96
N ARG A 134 -13.53 6.49 68.51
CA ARG A 134 -13.50 5.17 67.86
C ARG A 134 -14.90 4.58 67.72
N ARG A 135 -15.80 4.75 68.70
CA ARG A 135 -17.21 4.31 68.58
C ARG A 135 -17.98 5.10 67.53
N GLU A 136 -17.74 6.40 67.42
CA GLU A 136 -18.37 7.26 66.40
C GLU A 136 -17.84 6.94 65.00
N GLN A 137 -16.53 6.67 64.86
CA GLN A 137 -15.94 6.15 63.62
C GLN A 137 -16.47 4.76 63.26
N LEU A 138 -16.59 3.84 64.24
CA LEU A 138 -17.19 2.52 64.02
C LEU A 138 -18.66 2.61 63.64
N GLY A 139 -19.45 3.47 64.31
CA GLY A 139 -20.85 3.72 63.98
C GLY A 139 -21.02 4.28 62.57
N ALA A 140 -20.20 5.27 62.17
CA ALA A 140 -20.20 5.80 60.81
C ALA A 140 -19.83 4.74 59.75
N VAL A 141 -18.89 3.82 60.06
CA VAL A 141 -18.56 2.68 59.19
C VAL A 141 -19.70 1.66 59.14
N GLU A 142 -20.35 1.36 60.27
CA GLU A 142 -21.50 0.45 60.33
C GLU A 142 -22.72 1.00 59.58
N ASP A 143 -22.99 2.30 59.69
CA ASP A 143 -24.07 2.98 58.98
C ASP A 143 -23.81 3.02 57.47
N LEU A 144 -22.58 3.32 57.05
CA LEU A 144 -22.14 3.21 55.65
C LEU A 144 -22.28 1.78 55.12
N MET A 145 -21.83 0.76 55.88
CA MET A 145 -22.02 -0.65 55.52
C MET A 145 -23.50 -1.04 55.42
N ARG A 146 -24.37 -0.43 56.22
CA ARG A 146 -25.82 -0.65 56.17
C ARG A 146 -26.45 -0.01 54.93
N ALA A 147 -26.06 1.21 54.58
CA ALA A 147 -26.47 1.90 53.36
C ALA A 147 -26.02 1.15 52.10
N VAL A 148 -24.75 0.73 52.04
CA VAL A 148 -24.19 -0.06 50.94
C VAL A 148 -24.94 -1.39 50.77
N LYS A 149 -25.22 -2.11 51.87
CA LYS A 149 -26.03 -3.34 51.81
C LYS A 149 -27.46 -3.08 51.32
N ALA A 150 -28.12 -2.02 51.81
CA ALA A 150 -29.47 -1.64 51.40
C ALA A 150 -29.55 -1.27 49.91
N SER A 151 -28.55 -0.54 49.41
CA SER A 151 -28.40 -0.23 47.98
C SER A 151 -28.25 -1.50 47.14
N GLN A 152 -27.36 -2.42 47.56
CA GLN A 152 -27.18 -3.70 46.87
C GLN A 152 -28.43 -4.59 46.88
N THR A 153 -29.19 -4.65 47.98
CA THR A 153 -30.43 -5.43 48.01
C THR A 153 -31.47 -4.82 47.09
N ALA A 154 -31.73 -3.51 47.22
CA ALA A 154 -32.71 -2.81 46.37
C ALA A 154 -32.38 -2.93 44.87
N PHE A 155 -31.09 -2.90 44.50
CA PHE A 155 -30.67 -3.09 43.12
C PHE A 155 -30.84 -4.53 42.63
N ARG A 156 -30.53 -5.54 43.45
CA ARG A 156 -30.80 -6.95 43.10
C ARG A 156 -32.29 -7.23 42.95
N ASP A 157 -33.12 -6.63 43.81
CA ASP A 157 -34.58 -6.76 43.74
C ASP A 157 -35.10 -6.19 42.41
N LEU A 158 -34.63 -5.01 41.99
CA LEU A 158 -34.93 -4.38 40.69
C LEU A 158 -34.45 -5.22 39.48
N LEU A 159 -33.30 -5.89 39.57
CA LEU A 159 -32.84 -6.80 38.52
C LEU A 159 -33.61 -8.13 38.51
N SER A 160 -34.18 -8.55 39.65
CA SER A 160 -34.94 -9.80 39.77
C SER A 160 -36.33 -9.69 39.15
N SER A 161 -37.00 -8.53 39.25
CA SER A 161 -38.29 -8.30 38.56
C SER A 161 -38.15 -8.44 37.03
N HIS A 162 -37.00 -8.07 36.49
CA HIS A 162 -36.67 -8.13 35.07
C HIS A 162 -35.96 -9.42 34.64
N GLN A 163 -35.74 -10.39 35.54
CA GLN A 163 -34.93 -11.58 35.27
C GLN A 163 -35.49 -12.47 34.14
N HIS A 164 -36.80 -12.43 33.91
CA HIS A 164 -37.49 -13.22 32.89
C HIS A 164 -37.28 -12.70 31.44
N LEU A 165 -36.70 -11.51 31.26
CA LEU A 165 -36.44 -10.92 29.96
C LEU A 165 -35.10 -11.42 29.38
N GLU A 166 -35.16 -12.04 28.20
CA GLU A 166 -33.97 -12.45 27.42
C GLU A 166 -33.40 -11.30 26.58
N LYS A 167 -34.30 -10.43 26.06
CA LYS A 167 -33.98 -9.21 25.32
C LYS A 167 -34.37 -7.98 26.13
N LEU A 168 -33.49 -6.98 26.16
CA LEU A 168 -33.69 -5.72 26.87
C LEU A 168 -33.94 -4.55 25.92
N ASP A 169 -35.05 -3.86 26.18
CA ASP A 169 -35.46 -2.65 25.48
C ASP A 169 -35.01 -1.38 26.24
N VAL A 170 -35.33 -0.23 25.66
CA VAL A 170 -35.01 1.08 26.24
C VAL A 170 -35.76 1.36 27.53
N SER A 171 -37.02 0.92 27.66
CA SER A 171 -37.84 1.28 28.82
C SER A 171 -37.30 0.66 30.11
N VAL A 172 -37.01 -0.65 30.11
CA VAL A 172 -36.41 -1.34 31.25
C VAL A 172 -35.02 -0.79 31.56
N MET A 173 -34.23 -0.44 30.54
CA MET A 173 -32.92 0.17 30.77
C MET A 173 -33.03 1.58 31.38
N GLN A 174 -34.05 2.37 31.02
CA GLN A 174 -34.29 3.68 31.64
C GLN A 174 -34.64 3.55 33.12
N GLU A 175 -35.40 2.53 33.55
CA GLU A 175 -35.66 2.27 34.97
C GLU A 175 -34.38 1.92 35.74
N ILE A 176 -33.53 1.06 35.16
CA ILE A 176 -32.22 0.69 35.71
C ILE A 176 -31.30 1.91 35.81
N VAL A 177 -31.26 2.74 34.76
CA VAL A 177 -30.49 4.00 34.74
C VAL A 177 -31.01 4.99 35.78
N ALA A 178 -32.33 5.13 35.93
CA ALA A 178 -32.95 6.00 36.93
C ALA A 178 -32.60 5.58 38.36
N PHE A 179 -32.60 4.27 38.67
CA PHE A 179 -32.08 3.80 39.96
C PHE A 179 -30.61 4.19 40.13
N LEU A 180 -29.77 3.88 39.14
CA LEU A 180 -28.33 4.15 39.18
C LEU A 180 -27.99 5.64 39.29
N GLN A 181 -28.84 6.55 38.80
CA GLN A 181 -28.67 8.00 38.94
C GLN A 181 -29.33 8.58 40.20
N SER A 182 -30.09 7.78 40.96
CA SER A 182 -30.77 8.21 42.18
C SER A 182 -29.85 8.19 43.40
N SER A 183 -30.25 8.88 44.47
CA SER A 183 -29.61 8.82 45.79
C SER A 183 -29.72 7.46 46.50
N LYS A 184 -30.31 6.43 45.87
CA LYS A 184 -30.31 5.05 46.36
C LYS A 184 -29.11 4.24 45.89
N ASP A 185 -28.34 4.74 44.92
CA ASP A 185 -27.11 4.11 44.45
C ASP A 185 -25.91 4.57 45.29
N GLU A 186 -25.39 3.69 46.14
CA GLU A 186 -24.17 3.96 46.90
C GLU A 186 -22.93 3.61 46.06
N PRO A 187 -21.94 4.52 45.88
CA PRO A 187 -20.76 4.25 45.06
C PRO A 187 -20.02 2.95 45.42
N GLN A 188 -19.98 2.63 46.71
CA GLN A 188 -19.31 1.44 47.26
C GLN A 188 -20.13 0.14 47.07
N ALA A 189 -21.39 0.22 46.64
CA ALA A 189 -22.23 -0.96 46.38
C ALA A 189 -21.81 -1.73 45.12
N GLN A 190 -21.03 -1.12 44.22
CA GLN A 190 -20.58 -1.69 42.94
C GLN A 190 -21.73 -2.17 42.03
N ASN A 191 -22.91 -1.54 42.13
CA ASN A 191 -24.12 -1.92 41.39
C ASN A 191 -23.91 -1.99 39.86
N GLY A 192 -23.03 -1.15 39.29
CA GLY A 192 -22.68 -1.23 37.86
C GLY A 192 -21.93 -2.51 37.47
N LEU A 193 -21.11 -3.10 38.37
CA LEU A 193 -20.51 -4.41 38.12
C LEU A 193 -21.60 -5.49 38.12
N THR A 194 -22.47 -5.48 39.12
CA THR A 194 -23.66 -6.35 39.20
C THR A 194 -24.50 -6.27 37.92
N LEU A 195 -24.76 -5.05 37.41
CA LEU A 195 -25.45 -4.84 36.15
C LEU A 195 -24.72 -5.53 34.98
N THR A 196 -23.42 -5.31 34.79
CA THR A 196 -22.68 -5.96 33.68
C THR A 196 -22.72 -7.48 33.76
N THR A 197 -22.66 -8.07 34.96
CA THR A 197 -22.77 -9.53 35.13
C THR A 197 -24.17 -10.06 34.80
N TRP A 198 -25.22 -9.30 35.10
CA TRP A 198 -26.61 -9.65 34.76
C TRP A 198 -26.91 -9.46 33.27
N LEU A 199 -26.36 -8.41 32.65
CA LEU A 199 -26.46 -8.15 31.20
C LEU A 199 -25.64 -9.14 30.36
N ALA A 200 -24.62 -9.79 30.92
CA ALA A 200 -23.68 -10.65 30.18
C ALA A 200 -24.35 -11.78 29.38
N GLN A 201 -25.50 -12.29 29.83
CA GLN A 201 -26.23 -13.40 29.22
C GLN A 201 -27.43 -12.97 28.35
N ARG A 202 -27.67 -11.65 28.19
CA ARG A 202 -28.86 -11.10 27.52
C ARG A 202 -28.54 -10.43 26.19
N ASP A 203 -29.55 -10.32 25.34
CA ASP A 203 -29.54 -9.43 24.17
C ASP A 203 -29.98 -8.02 24.59
N ILE A 204 -29.39 -6.99 23.99
CA ILE A 204 -29.54 -5.59 24.43
C ILE A 204 -29.74 -4.71 23.20
N GLU A 205 -30.86 -3.99 23.13
CA GLU A 205 -31.11 -3.06 22.05
C GLU A 205 -30.10 -1.90 22.04
N GLN A 206 -29.74 -1.42 20.84
CA GLN A 206 -28.71 -0.40 20.66
C GLN A 206 -29.04 0.90 21.40
N GLU A 207 -30.33 1.28 21.45
CA GLU A 207 -30.81 2.44 22.21
C GLU A 207 -30.71 2.24 23.74
N ALA A 208 -30.91 1.02 24.23
CA ALA A 208 -30.68 0.67 25.64
C ALA A 208 -29.19 0.71 25.98
N LEU A 209 -28.32 0.17 25.12
CA LEU A 209 -26.87 0.26 25.28
C LEU A 209 -26.39 1.73 25.26
N HIS A 210 -27.02 2.60 24.46
CA HIS A 210 -26.77 4.03 24.47
C HIS A 210 -27.20 4.70 25.80
N ALA A 211 -28.38 4.39 26.33
CA ALA A 211 -28.84 4.88 27.63
C ALA A 211 -27.88 4.47 28.76
N MET A 212 -27.37 3.23 28.74
CA MET A 212 -26.33 2.77 29.65
C MET A 212 -25.04 3.59 29.51
N ALA A 213 -24.56 3.84 28.28
CA ALA A 213 -23.37 4.64 28.02
C ALA A 213 -23.49 6.10 28.52
N LEU A 214 -24.66 6.73 28.34
CA LEU A 214 -24.96 8.06 28.88
C LEU A 214 -24.92 8.08 30.41
N CYS A 215 -25.51 7.07 31.07
CA CYS A 215 -25.44 6.91 32.53
C CYS A 215 -23.98 6.81 33.02
N ILE A 216 -23.14 6.03 32.34
CA ILE A 216 -21.73 5.85 32.69
C ILE A 216 -20.94 7.16 32.52
N ARG A 217 -21.20 7.90 31.45
CA ARG A 217 -20.63 9.25 31.26
C ARG A 217 -21.00 10.19 32.39
N ASP A 218 -22.27 10.23 32.77
CA ASP A 218 -22.75 11.15 33.80
C ASP A 218 -22.20 10.77 35.19
N LYS A 219 -22.06 9.47 35.49
CA LYS A 219 -21.35 9.01 36.68
C LYS A 219 -19.85 9.28 36.66
N ALA A 220 -19.19 9.20 35.51
CA ALA A 220 -17.78 9.55 35.36
C ALA A 220 -17.56 11.06 35.65
N ARG A 221 -18.47 11.92 35.18
CA ARG A 221 -18.50 13.36 35.50
C ARG A 221 -18.68 13.63 37.00
N LEU A 222 -19.59 12.88 37.65
CA LEU A 222 -19.86 12.98 39.08
C LEU A 222 -18.81 12.28 39.97
N ARG A 223 -17.90 11.48 39.38
CA ARG A 223 -16.90 10.65 40.08
C ARG A 223 -17.50 9.68 41.11
N THR A 224 -18.67 9.13 40.80
CA THR A 224 -19.39 8.16 41.65
C THR A 224 -19.12 6.70 41.28
N LEU A 225 -18.26 6.45 40.27
CA LEU A 225 -17.78 5.11 39.93
C LEU A 225 -16.37 4.89 40.47
N ASP A 226 -16.19 3.75 41.13
CA ASP A 226 -14.87 3.23 41.49
C ASP A 226 -14.02 2.87 40.25
N GLU A 227 -12.69 2.91 40.36
CA GLU A 227 -11.78 2.64 39.24
C GLU A 227 -11.84 1.20 38.72
N ASP A 228 -12.08 0.20 39.58
CA ASP A 228 -12.23 -1.19 39.15
C ASP A 228 -13.56 -1.38 38.43
N GLN A 229 -14.63 -0.83 39.02
CA GLN A 229 -15.98 -0.87 38.46
C GLN A 229 -16.02 -0.21 37.07
N LEU A 230 -15.46 1.00 36.95
CA LEU A 230 -15.40 1.74 35.69
C LEU A 230 -14.67 0.94 34.60
N ARG A 231 -13.53 0.32 34.91
CA ARG A 231 -12.76 -0.49 33.95
C ARG A 231 -13.55 -1.69 33.43
N HIS A 232 -14.28 -2.40 34.30
CA HIS A 232 -15.13 -3.52 33.90
C HIS A 232 -16.32 -3.07 33.05
N VAL A 233 -16.96 -1.97 33.42
CA VAL A 233 -18.12 -1.42 32.74
C VAL A 233 -17.77 -0.88 31.34
N LEU A 234 -16.65 -0.19 31.19
CA LEU A 234 -16.14 0.25 29.89
C LEU A 234 -15.72 -0.93 29.00
N ALA A 235 -15.10 -1.97 29.57
CA ALA A 235 -14.77 -3.19 28.82
C ALA A 235 -16.03 -3.93 28.33
N PHE A 236 -17.07 -3.98 29.17
CA PHE A 236 -18.36 -4.57 28.83
C PHE A 236 -19.04 -3.81 27.69
N LEU A 237 -19.15 -2.47 27.77
CA LEU A 237 -19.73 -1.64 26.72
C LEU A 237 -19.03 -1.88 25.37
N LEU A 238 -17.71 -1.76 25.33
CA LEU A 238 -16.94 -1.91 24.09
C LEU A 238 -17.05 -3.34 23.51
N GLY A 239 -17.18 -4.36 24.36
CA GLY A 239 -17.46 -5.74 23.93
C GLY A 239 -18.89 -5.98 23.42
N ARG A 240 -19.79 -5.00 23.52
CA ARG A 240 -21.18 -5.05 23.06
C ARG A 240 -21.52 -4.02 21.96
N ILE A 241 -20.56 -3.19 21.54
CA ILE A 241 -20.75 -2.30 20.38
C ILE A 241 -20.54 -3.13 19.10
N ASP A 242 -21.64 -3.50 18.46
CA ASP A 242 -21.64 -4.12 17.15
C ASP A 242 -21.73 -3.06 16.04
N GLY A 243 -20.84 -3.12 15.06
CA GLY A 243 -20.83 -2.23 13.90
C GLY A 243 -20.39 -0.79 14.21
N GLU A 244 -21.09 0.18 13.59
CA GLU A 244 -20.83 1.61 13.77
C GLU A 244 -21.95 2.24 14.60
N ALA A 245 -21.61 2.69 15.80
CA ALA A 245 -22.58 3.20 16.77
C ALA A 245 -22.15 4.58 17.28
N PRO A 246 -22.14 5.62 16.43
CA PRO A 246 -21.49 6.90 16.73
C PRO A 246 -22.02 7.58 18.00
N SER A 247 -23.30 7.41 18.33
CA SER A 247 -23.89 7.92 19.58
C SER A 247 -23.33 7.23 20.84
N ILE A 248 -23.04 5.92 20.77
CA ILE A 248 -22.46 5.14 21.87
C ILE A 248 -20.95 5.40 21.94
N GLU A 249 -20.27 5.44 20.79
CA GLU A 249 -18.84 5.77 20.69
C GLU A 249 -18.55 7.17 21.27
N GLN A 250 -19.39 8.16 20.94
CA GLN A 250 -19.32 9.52 21.49
C GLN A 250 -19.58 9.57 23.01
N ALA A 251 -20.60 8.87 23.51
CA ALA A 251 -20.89 8.82 24.95
C ALA A 251 -19.74 8.17 25.75
N PHE A 252 -19.08 7.16 25.16
CA PHE A 252 -17.88 6.52 25.73
C PHE A 252 -16.70 7.50 25.76
N ALA A 253 -16.45 8.24 24.66
CA ALA A 253 -15.40 9.25 24.59
C ALA A 253 -15.61 10.36 25.65
N GLU A 254 -16.83 10.88 25.78
CA GLU A 254 -17.19 11.85 26.83
C GLU A 254 -17.00 11.29 28.25
N ALA A 255 -17.22 10.00 28.46
CA ALA A 255 -16.98 9.34 29.74
C ALA A 255 -15.48 9.26 30.07
N LEU A 256 -14.62 9.00 29.07
CA LEU A 256 -13.16 9.03 29.24
C LEU A 256 -12.63 10.45 29.47
N ASP A 257 -13.12 11.43 28.73
CA ASP A 257 -12.70 12.84 28.87
C ASP A 257 -13.03 13.40 30.25
N ALA A 258 -14.15 13.00 30.86
CA ALA A 258 -14.55 13.39 32.22
C ALA A 258 -13.57 12.97 33.33
N LEU A 259 -12.73 11.96 33.08
CA LEU A 259 -11.77 11.42 34.06
C LEU A 259 -10.51 12.32 34.20
N PRO A 260 -9.90 12.42 35.38
CA PRO A 260 -8.54 12.90 35.55
C PRO A 260 -7.54 12.19 34.63
N ALA A 261 -6.50 12.90 34.17
CA ALA A 261 -5.55 12.37 33.18
C ALA A 261 -4.84 11.07 33.62
N SER A 262 -4.53 10.92 34.92
CA SER A 262 -3.96 9.70 35.49
C SER A 262 -4.92 8.51 35.43
N GLN A 263 -6.18 8.72 35.83
CA GLN A 263 -7.23 7.70 35.80
C GLN A 263 -7.57 7.31 34.35
N ARG A 264 -7.67 8.28 33.44
CA ARG A 264 -7.86 8.04 32.00
C ARG A 264 -6.73 7.22 31.39
N HIS A 265 -5.47 7.55 31.71
CA HIS A 265 -4.30 6.79 31.28
C HIS A 265 -4.34 5.33 31.79
N SER A 266 -4.66 5.14 33.08
CA SER A 266 -4.82 3.82 33.70
C SER A 266 -5.92 3.00 33.01
N ALA A 267 -7.12 3.58 32.86
CA ALA A 267 -8.28 2.95 32.24
C ALA A 267 -7.99 2.50 30.80
N VAL A 268 -7.51 3.40 29.93
CA VAL A 268 -7.22 3.08 28.52
C VAL A 268 -6.07 2.05 28.40
N THR A 269 -5.07 2.13 29.27
CA THR A 269 -3.94 1.18 29.29
C THR A 269 -4.39 -0.24 29.67
N GLU A 270 -5.29 -0.36 30.65
CA GLU A 270 -5.81 -1.65 31.10
C GLU A 270 -6.89 -2.22 30.18
N LEU A 271 -7.75 -1.38 29.59
CA LEU A 271 -8.62 -1.79 28.48
C LEU A 271 -7.77 -2.39 27.35
N SER A 272 -6.74 -1.67 26.89
CA SER A 272 -5.80 -2.16 25.87
C SER A 272 -5.07 -3.45 26.27
N ARG A 273 -4.84 -3.69 27.58
CA ARG A 273 -4.26 -4.94 28.09
C ARG A 273 -5.25 -6.08 27.96
N ASN A 274 -6.48 -5.88 28.44
CA ASN A 274 -7.53 -6.89 28.48
C ASN A 274 -7.98 -7.28 27.07
N PHE A 275 -8.11 -6.32 26.15
CA PHE A 275 -8.39 -6.61 24.74
C PHE A 275 -7.25 -7.40 24.07
N ARG A 276 -5.97 -7.07 24.34
CA ARG A 276 -4.84 -7.88 23.82
C ARG A 276 -4.89 -9.34 24.30
N THR A 277 -5.26 -9.58 25.56
CA THR A 277 -5.39 -10.95 26.09
C THR A 277 -6.60 -11.69 25.52
N SER A 278 -7.75 -11.04 25.41
CA SER A 278 -8.98 -11.65 24.89
C SER A 278 -8.94 -11.88 23.38
N PHE A 279 -8.31 -11.00 22.60
CA PHE A 279 -8.06 -11.19 21.17
C PHE A 279 -7.16 -12.41 20.90
N LYS A 280 -6.10 -12.59 21.71
CA LYS A 280 -5.25 -13.80 21.65
C LYS A 280 -5.99 -15.10 22.00
N LEU A 281 -7.09 -15.01 22.74
CA LEU A 281 -7.97 -16.13 23.07
C LEU A 281 -9.12 -16.31 22.06
N GLY A 282 -9.13 -15.56 20.95
CA GLY A 282 -10.17 -15.62 19.93
C GLY A 282 -11.53 -15.06 20.35
N LYS A 283 -11.60 -14.28 21.45
CA LYS A 283 -12.86 -13.79 22.03
C LYS A 283 -13.37 -12.47 21.44
N HIS A 284 -12.54 -11.73 20.71
CA HIS A 284 -12.92 -10.47 20.05
C HIS A 284 -12.35 -10.39 18.65
N ASN A 285 -13.05 -9.67 17.77
CA ASN A 285 -12.68 -9.48 16.38
C ASN A 285 -11.85 -8.21 16.17
N THR A 286 -11.30 -8.07 14.97
CA THR A 286 -10.61 -6.85 14.51
C THR A 286 -11.48 -5.60 14.66
N ASP A 287 -12.79 -5.73 14.48
CA ASP A 287 -13.74 -4.60 14.51
C ASP A 287 -13.84 -3.97 15.90
N THR A 288 -13.86 -4.75 16.97
CA THR A 288 -13.83 -4.22 18.35
C THR A 288 -12.58 -3.37 18.61
N ILE A 289 -11.44 -3.70 17.97
CA ILE A 289 -10.23 -2.87 18.06
C ILE A 289 -10.43 -1.57 17.25
N ARG A 290 -11.02 -1.62 16.05
CA ARG A 290 -11.34 -0.42 15.26
C ARG A 290 -12.26 0.53 16.02
N THR A 291 -13.33 0.02 16.63
CA THR A 291 -14.25 0.78 17.48
C THR A 291 -13.53 1.46 18.65
N LEU A 292 -12.59 0.77 19.31
CA LEU A 292 -11.76 1.38 20.34
C LEU A 292 -10.91 2.54 19.80
N PHE A 293 -10.29 2.39 18.62
CA PHE A 293 -9.53 3.49 18.01
C PHE A 293 -10.44 4.69 17.67
N ARG A 294 -11.64 4.48 17.10
CA ARG A 294 -12.61 5.56 16.85
C ARG A 294 -13.07 6.27 18.13
N ILE A 295 -13.32 5.53 19.21
CA ILE A 295 -13.65 6.11 20.52
C ILE A 295 -12.51 6.99 21.05
N LEU A 296 -11.26 6.51 20.95
CA LEU A 296 -10.09 7.26 21.41
C LEU A 296 -9.80 8.49 20.53
N ASP A 297 -10.06 8.41 19.23
CA ASP A 297 -9.98 9.54 18.28
C ASP A 297 -11.08 10.59 18.51
N SER A 298 -12.21 10.22 19.12
CA SER A 298 -13.27 11.14 19.54
C SER A 298 -13.01 11.78 20.92
N CYS A 299 -12.02 11.32 21.68
CA CYS A 299 -11.67 11.91 22.98
C CYS A 299 -10.92 13.24 22.78
N GLN A 300 -11.50 14.35 23.24
CA GLN A 300 -10.91 15.69 23.14
C GLN A 300 -9.56 15.77 23.87
N SER A 301 -9.42 15.05 24.98
CA SER A 301 -8.22 15.05 25.80
C SER A 301 -7.07 14.19 25.29
N LEU A 302 -7.29 13.41 24.22
CA LEU A 302 -6.28 12.58 23.55
C LEU A 302 -5.84 13.15 22.19
N GLN A 303 -6.39 14.31 21.80
CA GLN A 303 -5.99 15.05 20.60
C GLN A 303 -4.59 15.65 20.75
N GLY A 304 -3.95 15.97 19.63
CA GLY A 304 -2.61 16.55 19.57
C GLY A 304 -1.59 15.55 19.03
N SER A 305 -0.33 15.62 19.47
CA SER A 305 0.72 14.72 18.95
C SER A 305 0.68 13.33 19.59
N HIS A 306 0.43 12.31 18.78
CA HIS A 306 0.38 10.90 19.16
C HIS A 306 1.76 10.33 19.53
N VAL A 307 2.84 10.97 19.06
CA VAL A 307 4.22 10.60 19.42
C VAL A 307 4.55 11.00 20.86
N GLN A 308 4.07 12.17 21.29
CA GLN A 308 4.34 12.74 22.61
C GLN A 308 3.38 12.19 23.68
N HIS A 309 2.19 11.73 23.29
CA HIS A 309 1.14 11.31 24.22
C HIS A 309 1.39 9.91 24.81
N SER A 310 1.58 9.84 26.13
CA SER A 310 1.90 8.59 26.86
C SER A 310 0.83 7.49 26.75
N THR A 311 -0.46 7.86 26.75
CA THR A 311 -1.56 6.91 26.54
C THR A 311 -1.51 6.26 25.16
N TRP A 312 -1.41 7.05 24.08
CA TRP A 312 -1.25 6.53 22.72
C TRP A 312 -0.04 5.60 22.58
N HIS A 313 1.09 5.92 23.22
CA HIS A 313 2.23 5.00 23.27
C HIS A 313 1.87 3.61 23.86
N GLN A 314 1.08 3.56 24.94
CA GLN A 314 0.62 2.28 25.49
C GLN A 314 -0.39 1.56 24.58
N VAL A 315 -1.31 2.30 23.94
CA VAL A 315 -2.30 1.75 22.99
C VAL A 315 -1.58 1.09 21.81
N TYR A 316 -0.70 1.81 21.10
CA TYR A 316 0.03 1.25 19.96
C TYR A 316 0.95 0.09 20.37
N ARG A 317 1.66 0.20 21.49
CA ARG A 317 2.53 -0.88 22.00
C ARG A 317 1.73 -2.16 22.31
N ARG A 318 0.48 -2.03 22.78
CA ARG A 318 -0.38 -3.17 23.14
C ARG A 318 -1.18 -3.72 21.96
N LEU A 319 -1.71 -2.88 21.07
CA LEU A 319 -2.64 -3.29 20.01
C LEU A 319 -2.04 -3.26 18.60
N GLY A 320 -1.07 -2.37 18.32
CA GLY A 320 -0.42 -2.25 17.01
C GLY A 320 0.33 -3.52 16.58
N SER A 321 0.80 -4.33 17.52
CA SER A 321 1.40 -5.65 17.22
C SER A 321 0.39 -6.72 16.79
N LEU A 322 -0.92 -6.48 16.93
CA LEU A 322 -1.97 -7.43 16.54
C LEU A 322 -2.43 -7.22 15.10
N LEU A 323 -2.37 -5.97 14.61
CA LEU A 323 -2.97 -5.56 13.34
C LEU A 323 -1.92 -5.10 12.31
N ARG A 324 -2.30 -5.10 11.03
CA ARG A 324 -1.58 -4.38 9.96
C ARG A 324 -2.04 -2.92 9.92
N PRO A 325 -1.22 -1.98 9.41
CA PRO A 325 -1.62 -0.57 9.28
C PRO A 325 -2.94 -0.40 8.52
N ALA A 326 -3.15 -1.14 7.43
CA ALA A 326 -4.38 -1.08 6.63
C ALA A 326 -5.67 -1.46 7.39
N ALA A 327 -5.58 -2.19 8.51
CA ALA A 327 -6.74 -2.49 9.34
C ALA A 327 -7.19 -1.30 10.21
N LEU A 328 -6.32 -0.30 10.41
CA LEU A 328 -6.55 0.94 11.16
C LEU A 328 -6.42 2.18 10.25
N ALA A 329 -6.76 2.03 8.96
CA ALA A 329 -6.46 3.04 7.96
C ALA A 329 -7.13 4.40 8.24
N GLU A 330 -8.38 4.42 8.72
CA GLU A 330 -9.11 5.65 9.08
C GLU A 330 -8.36 6.44 10.17
N HIS A 331 -8.05 5.78 11.28
CA HIS A 331 -7.26 6.33 12.38
C HIS A 331 -5.86 6.78 11.93
N LEU A 332 -5.12 5.95 11.20
CA LEU A 332 -3.76 6.29 10.79
C LEU A 332 -3.73 7.42 9.74
N CYS A 333 -4.74 7.52 8.88
CA CYS A 333 -4.85 8.61 7.89
C CYS A 333 -5.40 9.92 8.47
N SER A 334 -5.98 9.93 9.68
CA SER A 334 -6.40 11.17 10.36
C SER A 334 -5.21 11.92 11.01
N LEU A 335 -4.14 11.20 11.33
CA LEU A 335 -2.90 11.76 11.85
C LEU A 335 -2.22 12.70 10.84
N ASP A 336 -1.42 13.64 11.35
CA ASP A 336 -0.53 14.41 10.49
C ASP A 336 0.54 13.50 9.85
N ARG A 337 1.08 13.91 8.69
CA ARG A 337 2.07 13.10 7.96
C ARG A 337 3.33 12.81 8.81
N THR A 338 3.65 13.71 9.73
CA THR A 338 4.81 13.66 10.62
C THR A 338 4.65 12.65 11.76
N ASP A 339 3.55 12.66 12.53
CA ASP A 339 3.32 11.63 13.54
C ASP A 339 2.99 10.29 12.90
N LEU A 340 2.25 10.23 11.78
CA LEU A 340 2.00 8.98 11.07
C LEU A 340 3.31 8.26 10.74
N ALA A 341 4.29 8.96 10.17
CA ALA A 341 5.58 8.36 9.85
C ALA A 341 6.34 7.89 11.10
N GLN A 342 6.31 8.67 12.19
CA GLN A 342 6.96 8.31 13.46
C GLN A 342 6.28 7.15 14.19
N VAL A 343 4.94 7.10 14.18
CA VAL A 343 4.10 6.03 14.74
C VAL A 343 4.34 4.73 13.96
N LEU A 344 4.31 4.76 12.62
CA LEU A 344 4.64 3.60 11.79
C LEU A 344 6.07 3.10 12.05
N LEU A 345 7.05 4.01 12.10
CA LEU A 345 8.44 3.68 12.41
C LEU A 345 8.61 3.05 13.80
N ARG A 346 7.87 3.51 14.81
CA ARG A 346 8.06 3.05 16.19
C ARG A 346 7.39 1.71 16.49
N TYR A 347 6.22 1.42 15.89
CA TYR A 347 5.41 0.24 16.27
C TYR A 347 5.23 -0.81 15.17
N TRP A 348 5.36 -0.45 13.89
CA TRP A 348 5.14 -1.36 12.77
C TRP A 348 6.43 -1.75 12.03
N VAL A 349 7.31 -0.78 11.74
CA VAL A 349 8.60 -1.03 11.08
C VAL A 349 9.44 -2.12 11.77
N PRO A 350 9.57 -2.21 13.12
CA PRO A 350 10.32 -3.28 13.76
C PRO A 350 9.86 -4.68 13.36
N ARG A 351 8.55 -4.88 13.19
CA ARG A 351 7.95 -6.18 12.83
C ARG A 351 8.32 -6.61 11.41
N TYR A 352 8.27 -5.67 10.46
CA TYR A 352 8.74 -5.94 9.09
C TYR A 352 10.25 -6.24 9.10
N LEU A 353 11.04 -5.50 9.87
CA LEU A 353 12.49 -5.71 9.98
C LEU A 353 12.87 -7.07 10.61
N GLU A 354 12.04 -7.61 11.50
CA GLU A 354 12.15 -8.96 12.06
C GLU A 354 11.84 -10.02 10.99
N GLN A 355 10.68 -9.91 10.32
CA GLN A 355 10.25 -10.83 9.24
C GLN A 355 11.25 -10.92 8.07
N LEU A 356 12.03 -9.86 7.84
CA LEU A 356 13.03 -9.77 6.77
C LEU A 356 14.40 -10.38 7.14
N ASN A 357 14.58 -10.87 8.36
CA ASN A 357 15.78 -11.63 8.71
C ASN A 357 15.66 -13.11 8.28
N ASP A 358 14.44 -13.60 8.05
CA ASP A 358 14.14 -14.98 7.65
C ASP A 358 14.34 -15.19 6.14
N GLY A 359 15.60 -15.15 5.70
CA GLY A 359 16.13 -15.80 4.49
C GLY A 359 15.54 -15.45 3.12
N THR A 360 14.48 -14.67 3.05
CA THR A 360 13.72 -14.40 1.82
C THR A 360 14.53 -13.58 0.84
N ALA A 361 14.69 -14.09 -0.38
CA ALA A 361 15.43 -13.41 -1.43
C ALA A 361 14.83 -12.01 -1.67
N ALA A 362 15.67 -10.97 -1.60
CA ALA A 362 15.22 -9.60 -1.77
C ALA A 362 14.55 -9.42 -3.14
N GLU A 363 13.31 -8.93 -3.13
CA GLU A 363 12.55 -8.70 -4.36
C GLU A 363 13.29 -7.73 -5.29
N LEU A 364 13.29 -8.01 -6.60
CA LEU A 364 13.85 -7.11 -7.59
C LEU A 364 13.05 -5.79 -7.61
N HIS A 365 13.74 -4.68 -7.37
CA HIS A 365 13.17 -3.34 -7.42
C HIS A 365 13.53 -2.64 -8.74
N ASP A 366 12.53 -2.15 -9.47
CA ASP A 366 12.75 -1.33 -10.67
C ASP A 366 12.92 0.14 -10.29
N HIS A 367 14.11 0.68 -10.54
CA HIS A 367 14.46 2.09 -10.30
C HIS A 367 13.99 3.04 -11.45
N GLY A 368 12.79 2.81 -11.99
CA GLY A 368 12.15 3.66 -13.00
C GLY A 368 13.03 4.07 -14.20
N LYS A 369 12.86 5.32 -14.67
CA LYS A 369 13.69 5.93 -15.73
C LYS A 369 14.84 6.79 -15.17
N PHE A 370 14.92 6.99 -13.85
CA PHE A 370 15.91 7.85 -13.21
C PHE A 370 17.08 7.01 -12.68
N ARG A 371 18.29 7.30 -13.18
CA ARG A 371 19.45 6.44 -12.95
C ARG A 371 19.79 6.30 -11.47
N ARG A 372 20.12 5.06 -11.11
CA ARG A 372 20.93 4.66 -9.95
C ARG A 372 22.11 5.63 -9.79
N ILE A 373 22.11 6.46 -8.75
CA ILE A 373 23.36 7.01 -8.22
C ILE A 373 23.99 5.85 -7.45
N THR A 374 25.22 5.50 -7.79
CA THR A 374 25.98 4.49 -7.05
C THR A 374 26.26 5.00 -5.65
N ILE A 375 25.40 4.68 -4.69
CA ILE A 375 25.64 4.99 -3.28
C ILE A 375 26.92 4.24 -2.88
N ALA A 376 28.01 5.00 -2.74
CA ALA A 376 29.26 4.49 -2.20
C ALA A 376 28.95 3.85 -0.83
N SER A 377 29.15 2.55 -0.74
CA SER A 377 28.65 1.75 0.38
C SER A 377 29.45 2.02 1.65
N ARG A 378 29.08 3.08 2.39
CA ARG A 378 29.34 3.16 3.82
C ARG A 378 28.53 2.06 4.50
N MET A 379 29.12 0.86 4.56
CA MET A 379 28.71 -0.21 5.47
C MET A 379 28.77 0.34 6.89
N ARG A 380 27.64 0.82 7.42
CA ARG A 380 27.46 0.97 8.86
C ARG A 380 27.02 -0.40 9.38
N SER A 381 27.85 -0.98 10.23
CA SER A 381 27.68 -2.32 10.77
C SER A 381 26.35 -2.42 11.52
N ARG A 382 25.58 -3.47 11.23
CA ARG A 382 24.58 -4.15 12.09
C ARG A 382 24.16 -3.39 13.35
N ALA A 383 23.58 -2.19 13.18
CA ALA A 383 22.98 -1.46 14.27
C ALA A 383 21.55 -1.95 14.41
N GLU A 384 21.13 -2.18 15.65
CA GLU A 384 19.81 -2.68 15.98
C GLU A 384 18.71 -1.70 15.52
N VAL A 385 17.46 -2.17 15.46
CA VAL A 385 16.30 -1.36 15.04
C VAL A 385 16.24 -0.01 15.78
N HIS A 386 16.65 0.02 17.05
CA HIS A 386 16.81 1.23 17.87
C HIS A 386 17.65 2.33 17.20
N GLY A 387 18.72 1.98 16.48
CA GLY A 387 19.56 2.95 15.76
C GLY A 387 18.85 3.62 14.59
N ILE A 388 17.98 2.89 13.88
CA ILE A 388 17.17 3.44 12.78
C ILE A 388 16.11 4.41 13.35
N VAL A 389 15.45 4.01 14.44
CA VAL A 389 14.47 4.86 15.13
C VAL A 389 15.13 6.14 15.66
N HIS A 390 16.32 6.04 16.23
CA HIS A 390 17.08 7.19 16.74
C HIS A 390 17.60 8.11 15.62
N GLU A 391 18.17 7.57 14.53
CA GLU A 391 18.65 8.39 13.39
C GLU A 391 17.48 9.12 12.70
N TYR A 392 16.31 8.48 12.56
CA TYR A 392 15.11 9.14 12.04
C TYR A 392 14.57 10.22 13.00
N ALA A 393 14.48 9.94 14.30
CA ALA A 393 14.06 10.94 15.28
C ALA A 393 14.99 12.17 15.23
N GLN A 394 16.31 11.95 15.16
CA GLN A 394 17.29 13.02 15.01
C GLN A 394 17.10 13.84 13.72
N LEU A 395 16.77 13.21 12.58
CA LEU A 395 16.50 13.92 11.32
C LEU A 395 15.31 14.90 11.42
N TRP A 396 14.30 14.59 12.25
CA TRP A 396 13.09 15.40 12.40
C TRP A 396 13.05 16.27 13.67
N THR A 397 13.95 16.06 14.65
CA THR A 397 14.19 17.02 15.74
C THR A 397 15.24 18.09 15.39
N SER A 398 16.10 17.83 14.39
CA SER A 398 17.23 18.71 14.03
C SER A 398 16.94 19.64 12.86
N THR A 399 15.67 19.82 12.50
CA THR A 399 15.20 20.78 11.48
C THR A 399 14.46 21.97 12.11
N PRO A 400 15.15 22.83 12.89
CA PRO A 400 14.60 24.14 13.22
C PRO A 400 14.59 25.03 11.97
N ILE A 401 13.67 25.98 11.97
CA ILE A 401 13.46 27.04 11.00
C ILE A 401 14.81 27.70 10.60
N ALA A 402 15.31 27.39 9.41
CA ALA A 402 16.47 28.05 8.83
C ALA A 402 16.08 29.40 8.20
N VAL A 403 15.90 30.42 9.04
CA VAL A 403 15.98 31.81 8.57
C VAL A 403 17.40 32.07 8.08
N GLY A 404 17.53 32.37 6.78
CA GLY A 404 18.67 33.00 6.10
C GLY A 404 20.07 32.77 6.65
N HIS A 405 20.89 32.04 5.90
CA HIS A 405 21.92 32.66 5.04
C HIS A 405 22.47 31.60 4.06
N GLY A 406 22.79 32.03 2.84
CA GLY A 406 23.06 31.09 1.75
C GLY A 406 24.50 30.59 1.70
N LEU A 407 24.66 29.37 1.18
CA LEU A 407 25.55 29.06 0.06
C LEU A 407 25.06 27.77 -0.61
N ASP A 408 25.31 27.66 -1.91
CA ASP A 408 24.63 26.71 -2.81
C ASP A 408 25.23 25.30 -2.71
N ASP A 409 24.53 24.39 -2.03
CA ASP A 409 24.65 22.94 -2.21
C ASP A 409 23.25 22.33 -2.35
N GLY A 410 23.10 21.36 -3.26
CA GLY A 410 21.83 20.82 -3.74
C GLY A 410 21.08 19.91 -2.74
N SER A 411 21.14 20.24 -1.46
CA SER A 411 20.63 19.43 -0.35
C SER A 411 19.09 19.40 -0.32
N LYS A 412 18.55 18.40 -1.01
CA LYS A 412 17.28 17.69 -0.74
C LYS A 412 16.28 18.45 0.16
N LYS A 413 15.34 19.15 -0.47
CA LYS A 413 14.06 19.47 0.19
C LYS A 413 13.34 18.16 0.52
N HIS A 414 13.27 17.82 1.80
CA HIS A 414 12.45 16.72 2.32
C HIS A 414 10.96 17.04 2.08
N THR A 415 10.31 16.33 1.16
CA THR A 415 8.97 16.68 0.67
C THR A 415 7.82 15.86 1.25
N ASP A 416 8.08 14.68 1.83
CA ASP A 416 7.06 13.86 2.51
C ASP A 416 7.74 12.92 3.54
N PRO A 417 7.40 13.01 4.85
CA PRO A 417 7.94 12.14 5.89
C PRO A 417 7.82 10.64 5.60
N LEU A 418 6.76 10.20 4.91
CA LEU A 418 6.57 8.78 4.55
C LEU A 418 7.58 8.32 3.49
N ILE A 419 7.97 9.21 2.58
CA ILE A 419 8.99 8.93 1.57
C ILE A 419 10.36 8.90 2.25
N ASP A 420 10.65 9.83 3.17
CA ASP A 420 11.90 9.83 3.93
C ASP A 420 12.06 8.57 4.80
N LEU A 421 10.97 8.05 5.38
CA LEU A 421 10.95 6.77 6.08
C LEU A 421 11.32 5.58 5.15
N LEU A 422 10.73 5.51 3.96
CA LEU A 422 11.07 4.49 2.95
C LEU A 422 12.54 4.60 2.51
N VAL A 423 13.03 5.82 2.31
CA VAL A 423 14.42 6.11 1.95
C VAL A 423 15.39 5.64 3.02
N MET A 424 15.05 5.83 4.30
CA MET A 424 15.84 5.30 5.42
C MET A 424 15.89 3.76 5.38
N LEU A 425 14.76 3.08 5.22
CA LEU A 425 14.73 1.61 5.11
C LEU A 425 15.59 1.10 3.94
N ALA A 426 15.52 1.76 2.79
CA ALA A 426 16.33 1.46 1.61
C ALA A 426 17.85 1.64 1.87
N LYS A 427 18.26 2.75 2.49
CA LYS A 427 19.67 3.02 2.86
C LYS A 427 20.23 1.95 3.79
N TRP A 428 19.44 1.50 4.76
CA TRP A 428 19.80 0.44 5.71
C TRP A 428 19.76 -0.98 5.09
N ARG A 429 19.60 -1.10 3.76
CA ARG A 429 19.54 -2.35 2.98
C ARG A 429 18.48 -3.34 3.47
N LYS A 430 17.38 -2.83 4.01
CA LYS A 430 16.22 -3.64 4.39
C LYS A 430 15.16 -3.54 3.30
N SER A 431 14.58 -4.68 2.91
CA SER A 431 13.51 -4.69 1.91
C SER A 431 12.31 -3.94 2.46
N TYR A 432 11.94 -2.83 1.84
CA TYR A 432 10.75 -2.07 2.22
C TYR A 432 9.50 -2.50 1.44
N ALA A 433 9.57 -3.57 0.63
CA ALA A 433 8.47 -4.00 -0.25
C ALA A 433 7.17 -4.28 0.53
N ILE A 434 7.25 -5.08 1.60
CA ILE A 434 6.10 -5.44 2.43
C ILE A 434 5.52 -4.19 3.13
N PHE A 435 6.38 -3.31 3.64
CA PHE A 435 5.94 -2.06 4.28
C PHE A 435 5.32 -1.08 3.28
N LEU A 436 5.88 -0.96 2.06
CA LEU A 436 5.32 -0.14 0.99
C LEU A 436 3.97 -0.69 0.49
N GLN A 437 3.81 -2.02 0.43
CA GLN A 437 2.54 -2.67 0.12
C GLN A 437 1.50 -2.35 1.21
N ASP A 438 1.76 -2.65 2.48
CA ASP A 438 0.84 -2.37 3.58
C ASP A 438 0.56 -0.85 3.76
N LEU A 439 1.52 0.02 3.42
CA LEU A 439 1.33 1.48 3.35
C LEU A 439 0.37 1.86 2.23
N LEU A 440 0.57 1.39 1.00
CA LEU A 440 -0.31 1.69 -0.11
C LEU A 440 -1.71 1.08 0.09
N ASP A 441 -1.82 -0.10 0.70
CA ASP A 441 -3.11 -0.71 1.06
C ASP A 441 -3.85 0.16 2.09
N MET A 442 -3.14 0.67 3.11
CA MET A 442 -3.69 1.61 4.09
C MET A 442 -4.17 2.92 3.43
N LEU A 443 -3.35 3.54 2.59
CA LEU A 443 -3.76 4.75 1.86
C LEU A 443 -4.94 4.46 0.92
N SER A 444 -4.98 3.28 0.28
CA SER A 444 -6.03 2.90 -0.68
C SER A 444 -7.42 2.70 -0.08
N ALA A 445 -7.50 2.49 1.24
CA ALA A 445 -8.74 2.31 1.98
C ALA A 445 -9.46 3.62 2.30
N VAL A 446 -8.72 4.74 2.41
CA VAL A 446 -9.25 6.04 2.85
C VAL A 446 -9.08 7.14 1.80
N GLN A 447 -7.95 7.14 1.08
CA GLN A 447 -7.61 8.19 0.13
C GLN A 447 -8.16 7.92 -1.27
N THR A 448 -8.33 8.99 -2.04
CA THR A 448 -8.71 8.88 -3.45
C THR A 448 -7.59 8.22 -4.27
N ARG A 449 -7.97 7.54 -5.36
CA ARG A 449 -7.02 6.92 -6.32
C ARG A 449 -5.94 7.88 -6.81
N GLY A 450 -6.27 9.16 -6.97
CA GLY A 450 -5.30 10.21 -7.32
C GLY A 450 -4.25 10.47 -6.23
N GLN A 451 -4.63 10.47 -4.95
CA GLN A 451 -3.70 10.66 -3.83
C GLN A 451 -2.79 9.44 -3.59
N VAL A 452 -3.33 8.23 -3.78
CA VAL A 452 -2.53 6.99 -3.80
C VAL A 452 -1.51 7.05 -4.95
N TRP A 453 -1.93 7.49 -6.15
CA TRP A 453 -1.03 7.72 -7.28
C TRP A 453 0.05 8.77 -6.98
N THR A 454 -0.26 9.92 -6.37
CA THR A 454 0.77 10.92 -6.04
C THR A 454 1.81 10.38 -5.07
N THR A 455 1.42 9.50 -4.14
CA THR A 455 2.35 8.84 -3.21
C THR A 455 3.25 7.85 -3.96
N PHE A 456 2.66 7.01 -4.83
CA PHE A 456 3.41 6.13 -5.73
C PHE A 456 4.38 6.90 -6.63
N GLU A 457 3.94 8.02 -7.19
CA GLU A 457 4.78 8.83 -8.06
C GLU A 457 5.95 9.47 -7.31
N SER A 458 5.76 9.91 -6.06
CA SER A 458 6.85 10.36 -5.20
C SER A 458 7.88 9.26 -4.93
N VAL A 459 7.44 8.01 -4.68
CA VAL A 459 8.34 6.84 -4.59
C VAL A 459 9.09 6.62 -5.91
N ARG A 460 8.39 6.60 -7.04
CA ARG A 460 8.92 6.37 -8.40
C ARG A 460 9.95 7.41 -8.84
N ARG A 461 9.80 8.67 -8.41
CA ARG A 461 10.70 9.78 -8.74
C ARG A 461 11.94 9.84 -7.84
N HIS A 462 11.94 9.19 -6.67
CA HIS A 462 13.03 9.30 -5.71
C HIS A 462 14.24 8.40 -6.10
N PRO A 463 15.47 8.94 -6.21
CA PRO A 463 16.62 8.21 -6.78
C PRO A 463 17.15 7.04 -5.93
N GLU A 464 16.79 6.99 -4.65
CA GLU A 464 17.21 5.91 -3.73
C GLU A 464 16.13 4.82 -3.58
N LEU A 465 14.93 5.05 -4.11
CA LEU A 465 13.84 4.08 -4.09
C LEU A 465 13.70 3.37 -5.44
N GLY A 466 13.06 2.22 -5.42
CA GLY A 466 12.64 1.47 -6.59
C GLY A 466 11.27 0.86 -6.30
N VAL A 467 10.55 0.50 -7.36
CA VAL A 467 9.21 -0.07 -7.22
C VAL A 467 9.31 -1.59 -7.24
N PRO A 468 8.82 -2.31 -6.20
CA PRO A 468 8.67 -3.77 -6.25
C PRO A 468 7.57 -4.19 -7.24
N ASN A 469 7.72 -5.38 -7.85
CA ASN A 469 6.73 -5.92 -8.78
C ASN A 469 5.41 -6.28 -8.09
N SER A 470 5.49 -6.82 -6.87
CA SER A 470 4.36 -7.09 -5.98
C SER A 470 3.46 -5.86 -5.82
N VAL A 471 4.08 -4.74 -5.42
CA VAL A 471 3.42 -3.43 -5.25
C VAL A 471 2.85 -2.90 -6.56
N ALA A 472 3.64 -2.91 -7.64
CA ALA A 472 3.22 -2.40 -8.94
C ALA A 472 1.98 -3.14 -9.48
N LYS A 473 1.98 -4.48 -9.35
CA LYS A 473 0.86 -5.35 -9.72
C LYS A 473 -0.41 -4.99 -8.94
N THR A 474 -0.33 -4.91 -7.61
CA THR A 474 -1.50 -4.58 -6.77
C THR A 474 -2.07 -3.21 -7.12
N LEU A 475 -1.19 -2.21 -7.33
CA LEU A 475 -1.60 -0.86 -7.69
C LEU A 475 -2.24 -0.79 -9.09
N VAL A 476 -1.71 -1.51 -10.09
CA VAL A 476 -2.35 -1.62 -11.42
C VAL A 476 -3.78 -2.17 -11.28
N HIS A 477 -3.98 -3.25 -10.52
CA HIS A 477 -5.31 -3.82 -10.31
C HIS A 477 -6.26 -2.87 -9.55
N TYR A 478 -5.78 -2.19 -8.50
CA TYR A 478 -6.58 -1.24 -7.71
C TYR A 478 -7.05 -0.02 -8.52
N LEU A 479 -6.19 0.53 -9.38
CA LEU A 479 -6.53 1.62 -10.29
C LEU A 479 -7.44 1.14 -11.43
N ALA A 480 -7.17 -0.04 -12.00
CA ALA A 480 -7.96 -0.62 -13.08
C ALA A 480 -9.38 -1.06 -12.63
N ALA A 481 -9.60 -1.33 -11.35
CA ALA A 481 -10.87 -1.83 -10.81
C ALA A 481 -12.09 -0.93 -11.09
N THR A 482 -11.91 0.38 -11.19
CA THR A 482 -13.04 1.33 -11.43
C THR A 482 -13.50 1.42 -12.89
N SER A 483 -12.72 0.89 -13.84
CA SER A 483 -12.97 1.06 -15.29
C SER A 483 -13.09 2.53 -15.76
N ASP A 484 -12.69 3.50 -14.94
CA ASP A 484 -12.59 4.91 -15.29
C ASP A 484 -11.37 5.14 -16.21
N PRO A 485 -11.55 5.77 -17.40
CA PRO A 485 -10.43 6.13 -18.28
C PRO A 485 -9.30 6.91 -17.60
N ALA A 486 -9.60 7.77 -16.61
CA ALA A 486 -8.56 8.50 -15.88
C ALA A 486 -7.69 7.55 -15.04
N HIS A 487 -8.30 6.67 -14.24
CA HIS A 487 -7.57 5.69 -13.44
C HIS A 487 -6.87 4.61 -14.29
N LEU A 488 -7.45 4.24 -15.45
CA LEU A 488 -6.80 3.35 -16.42
C LEU A 488 -5.55 4.01 -17.06
N HIS A 489 -5.52 5.34 -17.20
CA HIS A 489 -4.30 6.05 -17.61
C HIS A 489 -3.21 5.97 -16.53
N LEU A 490 -3.56 6.19 -15.26
CA LEU A 490 -2.62 6.05 -14.15
C LEU A 490 -2.09 4.61 -14.05
N ALA A 491 -2.94 3.61 -14.22
CA ALA A 491 -2.55 2.20 -14.26
C ALA A 491 -1.56 1.88 -15.41
N TRP A 492 -1.72 2.52 -16.58
CA TRP A 492 -0.72 2.46 -17.65
C TRP A 492 0.62 3.03 -17.22
N GLU A 493 0.64 4.19 -16.55
CA GLU A 493 1.89 4.80 -16.09
C GLU A 493 2.59 3.98 -14.99
N VAL A 494 1.86 3.31 -14.09
CA VAL A 494 2.44 2.30 -13.18
C VAL A 494 3.12 1.19 -13.98
N PHE A 495 2.42 0.61 -14.96
CA PHE A 495 2.92 -0.53 -15.72
C PHE A 495 4.13 -0.19 -16.60
N GLU A 496 4.17 1.02 -17.18
CA GLU A 496 5.30 1.52 -17.97
C GLU A 496 6.52 1.84 -17.07
N ALA A 497 6.28 2.28 -15.83
CA ALA A 497 7.34 2.60 -14.87
C ALA A 497 8.11 1.38 -14.35
N VAL A 498 7.57 0.16 -14.50
CA VAL A 498 8.10 -1.08 -13.93
C VAL A 498 8.36 -2.11 -15.05
N PRO A 499 9.52 -2.05 -15.73
CA PRO A 499 9.86 -2.95 -16.84
C PRO A 499 9.82 -4.45 -16.52
N SER A 500 10.02 -4.85 -15.25
CA SER A 500 10.01 -6.25 -14.82
C SER A 500 8.63 -6.79 -14.44
N LEU A 501 7.57 -5.96 -14.43
CA LEU A 501 6.18 -6.40 -14.23
C LEU A 501 5.64 -7.08 -15.50
N SER A 502 5.19 -8.33 -15.35
CA SER A 502 4.64 -9.15 -16.44
C SER A 502 3.23 -8.71 -16.83
N VAL A 503 2.95 -8.67 -18.14
CA VAL A 503 1.58 -8.49 -18.66
C VAL A 503 0.66 -9.64 -18.25
N LEU A 504 1.19 -10.85 -18.03
CA LEU A 504 0.40 -12.01 -17.58
C LEU A 504 -0.12 -11.86 -16.15
N GLU A 505 0.43 -10.94 -15.37
CA GLU A 505 -0.07 -10.65 -14.02
C GLU A 505 -1.17 -9.58 -14.03
N CYS A 506 -1.35 -8.89 -15.16
CA CYS A 506 -2.30 -7.80 -15.39
C CYS A 506 -3.15 -8.03 -16.66
N ILE A 507 -3.66 -9.26 -16.84
CA ILE A 507 -4.40 -9.70 -18.03
C ILE A 507 -5.67 -8.87 -18.26
N ASP A 508 -6.52 -8.72 -17.23
CA ASP A 508 -7.81 -8.02 -17.35
C ASP A 508 -7.60 -6.51 -17.68
N PHE A 509 -6.54 -5.88 -17.15
CA PHE A 509 -6.13 -4.50 -17.48
C PHE A 509 -5.87 -4.30 -18.98
N THR A 510 -5.24 -5.26 -19.66
CA THR A 510 -5.00 -5.19 -21.12
C THR A 510 -6.31 -5.12 -21.91
N LEU A 511 -7.35 -5.81 -21.43
CA LEU A 511 -8.66 -5.84 -22.08
C LEU A 511 -9.46 -4.56 -21.77
N GLN A 512 -9.41 -4.07 -20.53
CA GLN A 512 -10.03 -2.80 -20.13
C GLN A 512 -9.46 -1.61 -20.92
N LEU A 513 -8.14 -1.55 -21.17
CA LEU A 513 -7.56 -0.53 -22.04
C LEU A 513 -8.24 -0.52 -23.43
N ILE A 514 -8.49 -1.69 -24.02
CA ILE A 514 -9.13 -1.80 -25.34
C ILE A 514 -10.61 -1.40 -25.26
N GLU A 515 -11.34 -1.95 -24.28
CA GLU A 515 -12.78 -1.71 -24.08
C GLU A 515 -13.06 -0.21 -23.86
N HIS A 516 -12.21 0.50 -23.12
CA HIS A 516 -12.31 1.95 -22.86
C HIS A 516 -11.57 2.84 -23.88
N GLY A 517 -11.05 2.29 -24.98
CA GLY A 517 -10.44 3.06 -26.08
C GLY A 517 -9.03 3.60 -25.85
N LEU A 518 -8.45 3.39 -24.67
CA LEU A 518 -7.06 3.77 -24.33
C LEU A 518 -6.01 2.82 -24.89
N GLY A 519 -6.43 1.63 -25.32
CA GLY A 519 -5.63 0.58 -25.96
C GLY A 519 -5.29 0.90 -27.41
N THR A 520 -4.41 1.88 -27.61
CA THR A 520 -3.80 2.16 -28.91
C THR A 520 -2.99 0.95 -29.39
N PRO A 521 -2.78 0.77 -30.72
CA PRO A 521 -1.95 -0.31 -31.23
C PRO A 521 -0.56 -0.32 -30.59
N ASP A 522 0.06 0.84 -30.44
CA ASP A 522 1.40 0.97 -29.83
C ASP A 522 1.42 0.48 -28.38
N ARG A 523 0.41 0.85 -27.56
CA ARG A 523 0.30 0.38 -26.17
C ARG A 523 0.07 -1.13 -26.10
N ILE A 524 -0.89 -1.67 -26.85
CA ILE A 524 -1.21 -3.11 -26.80
C ILE A 524 -0.07 -3.96 -27.38
N PHE A 525 0.58 -3.54 -28.47
CA PHE A 525 1.75 -4.25 -28.97
C PHE A 525 2.99 -4.05 -28.09
N HIS A 526 3.12 -2.95 -27.35
CA HIS A 526 4.13 -2.85 -26.29
C HIS A 526 3.87 -3.90 -25.20
N LEU A 527 2.64 -4.01 -24.68
CA LEU A 527 2.25 -5.05 -23.71
C LEU A 527 2.53 -6.48 -24.22
N LEU A 528 2.12 -6.81 -25.44
CA LEU A 528 2.30 -8.14 -26.03
C LEU A 528 3.76 -8.48 -26.39
N ASN A 529 4.64 -7.48 -26.57
CA ASN A 529 6.07 -7.70 -26.79
C ASN A 529 6.91 -7.67 -25.49
N LYS A 530 6.40 -7.08 -24.40
CA LYS A 530 7.08 -7.03 -23.10
C LYS A 530 7.10 -8.42 -22.47
N LYS A 531 8.24 -9.10 -22.59
CA LYS A 531 8.50 -10.40 -21.95
C LYS A 531 9.46 -10.21 -20.79
N THR A 532 9.04 -10.60 -19.60
CA THR A 532 9.90 -10.65 -18.42
C THR A 532 10.67 -11.97 -18.39
N GLY A 533 11.69 -12.11 -17.52
CA GLY A 533 12.45 -13.35 -17.35
C GLY A 533 11.61 -14.64 -17.33
N PRO A 534 10.60 -14.79 -16.45
CA PRO A 534 9.74 -15.98 -16.39
C PRO A 534 8.78 -16.15 -17.57
N ASP A 535 8.65 -15.15 -18.44
CA ASP A 535 7.76 -15.18 -19.63
C ASP A 535 8.49 -15.63 -20.91
N ILE A 536 9.82 -15.64 -20.90
CA ILE A 536 10.64 -16.04 -22.05
C ILE A 536 10.71 -17.57 -22.13
N VAL A 537 10.17 -18.14 -23.20
CA VAL A 537 10.39 -19.56 -23.53
C VAL A 537 11.81 -19.72 -24.08
N LYS A 538 12.68 -20.38 -23.30
CA LYS A 538 14.04 -20.74 -23.74
C LYS A 538 13.99 -21.61 -25.02
N PRO A 539 14.96 -21.52 -25.94
CA PRO A 539 14.95 -22.25 -27.21
C PRO A 539 14.68 -23.76 -27.07
N GLU A 540 15.26 -24.39 -26.06
CA GLU A 540 15.13 -25.83 -25.73
C GLU A 540 13.67 -26.29 -25.50
N PHE A 541 12.79 -25.41 -25.03
CA PHE A 541 11.38 -25.72 -24.76
C PHE A 541 10.41 -25.24 -25.85
N ARG A 542 10.93 -24.74 -26.99
CA ARG A 542 10.07 -24.26 -28.09
C ARG A 542 9.73 -25.39 -29.05
N GLY A 543 8.45 -25.76 -29.14
CA GLY A 543 7.95 -26.71 -30.14
C GLY A 543 8.13 -26.27 -31.61
N LYS A 544 8.45 -24.99 -31.85
CA LYS A 544 8.95 -24.45 -33.13
C LYS A 544 9.98 -23.37 -32.83
N PRO A 545 11.09 -23.22 -33.59
CA PRO A 545 12.16 -22.27 -33.26
C PRO A 545 11.67 -20.81 -33.12
N GLN A 546 10.68 -20.42 -33.94
CA GLN A 546 10.08 -19.08 -33.95
C GLN A 546 9.08 -18.84 -32.78
N LEU A 547 8.63 -19.90 -32.10
CA LEU A 547 7.59 -19.83 -31.07
C LEU A 547 8.15 -19.40 -29.71
N ALA A 548 8.57 -18.14 -29.63
CA ALA A 548 9.07 -17.53 -28.40
C ALA A 548 7.95 -17.00 -27.47
N LEU A 549 6.70 -17.46 -27.62
CA LEU A 549 5.55 -17.04 -26.80
C LEU A 549 5.02 -18.21 -25.97
N GLN A 550 4.73 -17.97 -24.69
CA GLN A 550 3.96 -18.90 -23.86
C GLN A 550 2.48 -18.96 -24.29
N SER A 551 1.80 -20.05 -23.97
CA SER A 551 0.35 -20.23 -24.23
C SER A 551 -0.49 -19.08 -23.68
N ALA A 552 -0.15 -18.55 -22.51
CA ALA A 552 -0.82 -17.40 -21.90
C ALA A 552 -0.69 -16.10 -22.73
N HIS A 553 0.47 -15.84 -23.34
CA HIS A 553 0.64 -14.69 -24.24
C HIS A 553 -0.17 -14.85 -25.53
N ILE A 554 -0.28 -16.09 -26.02
CA ILE A 554 -1.06 -16.41 -27.22
C ILE A 554 -2.56 -16.23 -26.94
N ASP A 555 -3.08 -16.75 -25.83
CA ASP A 555 -4.48 -16.58 -25.43
C ASP A 555 -4.82 -15.10 -25.15
N LEU A 556 -3.91 -14.33 -24.53
CA LEU A 556 -4.09 -12.88 -24.34
C LEU A 556 -4.17 -12.13 -25.67
N ALA A 557 -3.30 -12.44 -26.64
CA ALA A 557 -3.37 -11.85 -27.97
C ALA A 557 -4.71 -12.15 -28.66
N HIS A 558 -5.22 -13.39 -28.54
CA HIS A 558 -6.55 -13.75 -29.06
C HIS A 558 -7.68 -12.95 -28.39
N LEU A 559 -7.63 -12.73 -27.07
CA LEU A 559 -8.61 -11.89 -26.38
C LEU A 559 -8.50 -10.41 -26.75
N ALA A 560 -7.29 -9.89 -26.99
CA ALA A 560 -7.08 -8.51 -27.45
C ALA A 560 -7.66 -8.29 -28.86
N ALA A 561 -7.45 -9.24 -29.77
CA ALA A 561 -8.11 -9.26 -31.08
C ALA A 561 -9.64 -9.28 -30.94
N TYR A 562 -10.18 -10.12 -30.06
CA TYR A 562 -11.62 -10.20 -29.80
C TYR A 562 -12.19 -8.89 -29.23
N ALA A 563 -11.50 -8.27 -28.27
CA ALA A 563 -11.91 -6.99 -27.68
C ALA A 563 -11.95 -5.86 -28.73
N TRP A 564 -10.93 -5.73 -29.59
CA TRP A 564 -10.96 -4.77 -30.70
C TRP A 564 -12.05 -5.08 -31.74
N ALA A 565 -12.36 -6.35 -31.98
CA ALA A 565 -13.47 -6.74 -32.84
C ALA A 565 -14.84 -6.36 -32.25
N LYS A 566 -14.99 -6.41 -30.91
CA LYS A 566 -16.21 -6.04 -30.18
C LYS A 566 -16.39 -4.52 -29.99
N GLN A 567 -15.30 -3.76 -29.88
CA GLN A 567 -15.30 -2.31 -29.59
C GLN A 567 -16.12 -1.47 -30.59
N GLU A 568 -17.27 -0.95 -30.17
CA GLU A 568 -18.23 -0.24 -31.04
C GLU A 568 -17.75 1.16 -31.48
N ASN A 569 -17.05 1.89 -30.60
CA ASN A 569 -16.59 3.27 -30.79
C ASN A 569 -15.38 3.41 -31.77
N THR A 570 -15.31 2.57 -32.80
CA THR A 570 -14.20 2.54 -33.77
C THR A 570 -14.77 2.15 -35.15
N PRO A 571 -14.32 2.75 -36.27
CA PRO A 571 -14.81 2.35 -37.58
C PRO A 571 -14.31 0.95 -37.97
N SER A 572 -15.17 0.16 -38.62
CA SER A 572 -14.92 -1.23 -39.06
C SER A 572 -13.54 -1.43 -39.71
N ARG A 573 -13.11 -0.53 -40.60
CA ARG A 573 -11.79 -0.57 -41.25
C ARG A 573 -10.62 -0.54 -40.24
N VAL A 574 -10.73 0.25 -39.17
CA VAL A 574 -9.70 0.34 -38.13
C VAL A 574 -9.76 -0.88 -37.21
N ALA A 575 -10.95 -1.35 -36.85
CA ALA A 575 -11.12 -2.59 -36.09
C ALA A 575 -10.52 -3.79 -36.85
N PHE A 576 -10.87 -3.97 -38.13
CA PHE A 576 -10.32 -5.04 -38.98
C PHE A 576 -8.80 -4.95 -39.11
N ARG A 577 -8.26 -3.74 -39.30
CA ARG A 577 -6.81 -3.53 -39.33
C ARG A 577 -6.13 -3.97 -38.03
N ARG A 578 -6.64 -3.55 -36.87
CA ARG A 578 -6.09 -3.93 -35.55
C ARG A 578 -6.11 -5.45 -35.35
N VAL A 579 -7.23 -6.10 -35.65
CA VAL A 579 -7.35 -7.57 -35.56
C VAL A 579 -6.39 -8.27 -36.52
N TRP A 580 -6.24 -7.77 -37.75
CA TRP A 580 -5.29 -8.29 -38.72
C TRP A 580 -3.83 -8.12 -38.29
N GLU A 581 -3.49 -7.01 -37.62
CA GLU A 581 -2.16 -6.79 -37.03
C GLU A 581 -1.88 -7.81 -35.91
N VAL A 582 -2.87 -8.22 -35.09
CA VAL A 582 -2.69 -9.32 -34.11
C VAL A 582 -2.55 -10.69 -34.80
N TYR A 583 -3.36 -10.97 -35.81
CA TYR A 583 -3.22 -12.18 -36.63
C TYR A 583 -1.79 -12.28 -37.21
N ARG A 584 -1.26 -11.18 -37.76
CA ARG A 584 0.11 -11.11 -38.28
C ARG A 584 1.14 -11.28 -37.17
N PHE A 585 0.96 -10.65 -36.01
CA PHE A 585 1.84 -10.81 -34.83
C PHE A 585 1.99 -12.28 -34.39
N LEU A 586 0.89 -13.04 -34.37
CA LEU A 586 0.89 -14.47 -34.04
C LEU A 586 1.51 -15.31 -35.16
N GLN A 587 1.10 -15.08 -36.41
CA GLN A 587 1.64 -15.79 -37.58
C GLN A 587 3.16 -15.59 -37.71
N ASP A 588 3.64 -14.37 -37.46
CA ASP A 588 5.07 -14.04 -37.60
C ASP A 588 5.97 -14.84 -36.65
N ARG A 589 5.41 -15.27 -35.50
CA ARG A 589 6.07 -16.08 -34.45
C ARG A 589 5.69 -17.57 -34.53
N GLY A 590 5.01 -18.00 -35.60
CA GLY A 590 4.57 -19.39 -35.78
C GLY A 590 3.58 -19.91 -34.73
N ALA A 591 2.90 -19.01 -34.01
CA ALA A 591 1.99 -19.35 -32.92
C ALA A 591 0.71 -20.03 -33.45
N PRO A 592 0.12 -20.97 -32.67
CA PRO A 592 -1.17 -21.55 -33.01
C PRO A 592 -2.25 -20.47 -33.03
N LEU A 593 -3.11 -20.52 -34.04
CA LEU A 593 -4.30 -19.69 -34.16
C LEU A 593 -5.51 -20.50 -33.69
N SER A 594 -6.38 -19.89 -32.89
CA SER A 594 -7.63 -20.50 -32.42
C SER A 594 -8.83 -19.99 -33.21
N ALA A 595 -9.97 -20.69 -33.11
CA ALA A 595 -11.26 -20.25 -33.63
C ALA A 595 -11.68 -18.84 -33.14
N LEU A 596 -11.13 -18.36 -32.02
CA LEU A 596 -11.38 -16.99 -31.56
C LEU A 596 -10.76 -15.95 -32.51
N MET A 597 -9.66 -16.27 -33.21
CA MET A 597 -9.04 -15.36 -34.19
C MET A 597 -9.87 -15.27 -35.48
N SER A 598 -10.31 -16.40 -36.04
CA SER A 598 -11.19 -16.42 -37.22
C SER A 598 -12.48 -15.67 -36.93
N ARG A 599 -13.14 -15.93 -35.79
CA ARG A 599 -14.35 -15.20 -35.37
C ARG A 599 -14.10 -13.70 -35.16
N SER A 600 -12.97 -13.30 -34.59
CA SER A 600 -12.60 -11.89 -34.47
C SER A 600 -12.44 -11.21 -35.83
N LEU A 601 -11.85 -11.90 -36.82
CA LEU A 601 -11.70 -11.40 -38.19
C LEU A 601 -13.04 -11.36 -38.95
N VAL A 602 -13.93 -12.33 -38.74
CA VAL A 602 -15.31 -12.31 -39.28
C VAL A 602 -16.10 -11.15 -38.67
N ARG A 603 -16.06 -10.95 -37.36
CA ARG A 603 -16.76 -9.83 -36.69
C ARG A 603 -16.26 -8.48 -37.19
N ALA A 604 -14.93 -8.27 -37.19
CA ALA A 604 -14.34 -6.99 -37.58
C ALA A 604 -14.39 -6.72 -39.09
N GLY A 605 -14.22 -7.76 -39.92
CA GLY A 605 -14.07 -7.66 -41.37
C GLY A 605 -15.32 -8.00 -42.20
N VAL A 606 -16.37 -8.56 -41.59
CA VAL A 606 -17.61 -8.92 -42.29
C VAL A 606 -18.83 -8.34 -41.58
N VAL A 607 -19.04 -8.69 -40.31
CA VAL A 607 -20.25 -8.30 -39.56
C VAL A 607 -20.34 -6.78 -39.42
N ARG A 608 -19.25 -6.12 -38.98
CA ARG A 608 -19.22 -4.67 -38.74
C ARG A 608 -19.36 -3.80 -39.99
N PRO A 609 -18.66 -4.06 -41.10
CA PRO A 609 -18.93 -3.36 -42.36
C PRO A 609 -20.41 -3.44 -42.77
N ILE A 610 -21.02 -4.63 -42.66
CA ILE A 610 -22.43 -4.84 -42.99
C ILE A 610 -23.36 -4.08 -42.05
N GLN A 611 -23.08 -4.04 -40.74
CA GLN A 611 -23.80 -3.22 -39.75
C GLN A 611 -23.69 -1.72 -40.06
N GLU A 612 -22.52 -1.26 -40.52
CA GLU A 612 -22.26 0.11 -41.00
C GLU A 612 -22.86 0.40 -42.39
N GLY A 613 -23.60 -0.55 -43.00
CA GLY A 613 -24.19 -0.41 -44.33
C GLY A 613 -23.19 -0.46 -45.50
N LYS A 614 -21.97 -0.95 -45.26
CA LYS A 614 -20.87 -1.02 -46.24
C LYS A 614 -20.74 -2.42 -46.82
N ASN A 615 -20.47 -2.50 -48.11
CA ASN A 615 -20.14 -3.76 -48.76
C ASN A 615 -18.75 -4.29 -48.32
N VAL A 616 -18.58 -5.61 -48.42
CA VAL A 616 -17.31 -6.31 -48.18
C VAL A 616 -16.70 -6.68 -49.53
N SER A 617 -15.42 -6.38 -49.74
CA SER A 617 -14.74 -6.71 -50.99
C SER A 617 -14.62 -8.22 -51.19
N LEU A 618 -14.67 -8.70 -52.44
CA LEU A 618 -14.55 -10.14 -52.73
C LEU A 618 -13.19 -10.72 -52.29
N ALA A 619 -12.13 -9.92 -52.37
CA ALA A 619 -10.80 -10.31 -51.92
C ALA A 619 -10.74 -10.51 -50.39
N GLN A 620 -11.33 -9.57 -49.63
CA GLN A 620 -11.44 -9.67 -48.17
C GLN A 620 -12.31 -10.85 -47.74
N MET A 621 -13.44 -11.09 -48.43
CA MET A 621 -14.30 -12.24 -48.17
C MET A 621 -13.56 -13.56 -48.43
N LYS A 622 -12.97 -13.75 -49.62
CA LYS A 622 -12.18 -14.95 -49.94
C LYS A 622 -11.06 -15.21 -48.92
N TYR A 623 -10.36 -14.17 -48.48
CA TYR A 623 -9.31 -14.29 -47.47
C TYR A 623 -9.85 -14.76 -46.11
N ILE A 624 -10.96 -14.18 -45.65
CA ILE A 624 -11.57 -14.56 -44.36
C ILE A 624 -12.15 -15.98 -44.43
N LEU A 625 -12.83 -16.35 -45.51
CA LEU A 625 -13.37 -17.70 -45.72
C LEU A 625 -12.27 -18.76 -45.71
N ALA A 626 -11.16 -18.55 -46.43
CA ALA A 626 -10.03 -19.49 -46.43
C ALA A 626 -9.40 -19.66 -45.03
N LEU A 627 -9.46 -18.64 -44.17
CA LEU A 627 -8.99 -18.74 -42.79
C LEU A 627 -10.00 -19.44 -41.87
N VAL A 628 -11.30 -19.20 -42.04
CA VAL A 628 -12.38 -19.93 -41.32
C VAL A 628 -12.31 -21.40 -41.70
N GLN A 629 -12.21 -21.72 -42.99
CA GLN A 629 -12.05 -23.07 -43.52
C GLN A 629 -10.91 -23.82 -42.82
N ARG A 630 -9.74 -23.17 -42.74
CA ARG A 630 -8.54 -23.74 -42.11
C ARG A 630 -8.63 -23.94 -40.58
N LEU A 631 -9.42 -23.13 -39.87
CA LEU A 631 -9.44 -23.11 -38.39
C LEU A 631 -10.71 -23.70 -37.76
N GLU A 632 -11.82 -23.73 -38.49
CA GLU A 632 -13.15 -24.17 -38.02
C GLU A 632 -13.81 -25.20 -38.96
N GLY A 633 -13.29 -25.41 -40.18
CA GLY A 633 -13.72 -26.44 -41.12
C GLY A 633 -14.49 -25.91 -42.34
N ASP A 634 -14.58 -26.76 -43.36
CA ASP A 634 -15.23 -26.46 -44.65
C ASP A 634 -16.71 -26.09 -44.48
N ASP A 635 -17.45 -26.83 -43.65
CA ASP A 635 -18.88 -26.61 -43.41
C ASP A 635 -19.15 -25.21 -42.84
N VAL A 636 -18.35 -24.78 -41.86
CA VAL A 636 -18.48 -23.46 -41.21
C VAL A 636 -18.16 -22.33 -42.18
N ALA A 637 -17.21 -22.53 -43.09
CA ALA A 637 -16.90 -21.56 -44.14
C ALA A 637 -18.01 -21.48 -45.20
N ALA A 638 -18.55 -22.63 -45.62
CA ALA A 638 -19.65 -22.70 -46.58
C ALA A 638 -20.93 -22.04 -46.03
N ASP A 639 -21.28 -22.28 -44.78
CA ASP A 639 -22.43 -21.65 -44.12
C ASP A 639 -22.23 -20.14 -43.92
N LEU A 640 -21.02 -19.69 -43.58
CA LEU A 640 -20.72 -18.26 -43.51
C LEU A 640 -20.89 -17.56 -44.87
N ASP A 641 -20.42 -18.16 -45.96
CA ASP A 641 -20.58 -17.58 -47.31
C ASP A 641 -22.07 -17.57 -47.74
N ARG A 642 -22.80 -18.66 -47.51
CA ARG A 642 -24.27 -18.75 -47.75
C ARG A 642 -25.03 -17.64 -47.03
N LEU A 643 -24.66 -17.31 -45.80
CA LEU A 643 -25.30 -16.26 -45.00
C LEU A 643 -24.94 -14.85 -45.49
N VAL A 644 -23.67 -14.61 -45.83
CA VAL A 644 -23.20 -13.26 -46.15
C VAL A 644 -23.42 -12.89 -47.61
N TRP A 645 -23.32 -13.83 -48.55
CA TRP A 645 -23.41 -13.57 -49.99
C TRP A 645 -24.68 -12.79 -50.39
N PRO A 646 -25.91 -13.16 -49.96
CA PRO A 646 -27.12 -12.42 -50.32
C PRO A 646 -27.15 -10.98 -49.76
N ILE A 647 -26.54 -10.77 -48.59
CA ILE A 647 -26.47 -9.45 -47.93
C ILE A 647 -25.44 -8.57 -48.65
N ASN A 648 -24.25 -9.10 -48.90
CA ASN A 648 -23.15 -8.38 -49.54
C ASN A 648 -23.41 -8.10 -51.04
N LYS A 649 -24.19 -8.95 -51.73
CA LYS A 649 -24.68 -8.66 -53.08
C LYS A 649 -25.61 -7.44 -53.07
N ARG A 650 -26.62 -7.44 -52.19
CA ARG A 650 -27.58 -6.31 -52.06
C ARG A 650 -26.91 -5.00 -51.67
N LEU A 651 -25.88 -5.02 -50.83
CA LEU A 651 -25.09 -3.81 -50.48
C LEU A 651 -24.25 -3.26 -51.65
N ARG A 652 -24.29 -3.85 -52.85
CA ARG A 652 -23.70 -3.31 -54.09
C ARG A 652 -24.75 -2.74 -55.05
N GLU A 653 -26.03 -2.93 -54.76
CA GLU A 653 -27.18 -2.60 -55.62
C GLU A 653 -28.05 -1.55 -54.87
N PRO A 654 -27.87 -0.24 -55.11
CA PRO A 654 -28.27 0.81 -54.15
C PRO A 654 -29.79 1.11 -54.04
N ASP A 655 -30.64 0.62 -54.95
CA ASP A 655 -32.01 1.12 -55.13
C ASP A 655 -33.07 0.59 -54.16
N ASN A 656 -32.70 -0.05 -53.02
CA ASN A 656 -33.65 -0.84 -52.22
C ASN A 656 -33.82 -0.38 -50.76
N GLN A 657 -34.96 0.28 -50.48
CA GLN A 657 -35.29 0.88 -49.17
C GLN A 657 -35.45 -0.13 -48.01
N ALA A 658 -35.57 -1.44 -48.29
CA ALA A 658 -35.71 -2.47 -47.25
C ALA A 658 -34.44 -2.66 -46.35
N ALA A 659 -33.34 -1.97 -46.66
CA ALA A 659 -32.04 -2.06 -45.97
C ALA A 659 -32.03 -1.57 -44.51
N SER A 660 -33.06 -0.87 -44.03
CA SER A 660 -33.16 -0.44 -42.62
C SER A 660 -33.67 -1.53 -41.68
N ALA A 661 -34.54 -2.44 -42.14
CA ALA A 661 -35.34 -3.29 -41.26
C ALA A 661 -34.66 -4.60 -40.77
N ARG A 662 -33.53 -5.02 -41.36
CA ARG A 662 -32.86 -6.30 -41.03
C ARG A 662 -31.48 -6.17 -40.37
N ARG A 663 -31.11 -4.97 -39.89
CA ARG A 663 -29.78 -4.68 -39.31
C ARG A 663 -29.50 -5.40 -37.98
N THR A 664 -30.53 -5.93 -37.31
CA THR A 664 -30.51 -6.35 -35.90
C THR A 664 -30.45 -7.86 -35.63
N TRP A 665 -30.60 -8.75 -36.63
CA TRP A 665 -30.93 -10.17 -36.36
C TRP A 665 -29.75 -11.14 -36.14
N TRP A 666 -28.49 -10.77 -36.45
CA TRP A 666 -27.38 -11.75 -36.55
C TRP A 666 -26.23 -11.59 -35.53
N ALA A 667 -26.25 -10.58 -34.65
CA ALA A 667 -25.07 -10.23 -33.83
C ALA A 667 -24.83 -11.09 -32.57
N GLY A 668 -25.68 -12.10 -32.30
CA GLY A 668 -25.89 -12.61 -30.93
C GLY A 668 -25.56 -14.09 -30.63
N ARG A 669 -24.87 -14.84 -31.51
CA ARG A 669 -24.62 -16.29 -31.25
C ARG A 669 -23.14 -16.73 -31.38
N VAL A 670 -22.66 -17.37 -30.30
CA VAL A 670 -21.42 -18.16 -30.16
C VAL A 670 -20.07 -17.42 -30.17
N GLU A 671 -19.99 -16.17 -29.70
CA GLU A 671 -18.70 -15.52 -29.43
C GLU A 671 -18.31 -15.52 -27.93
N ASP A 672 -19.18 -14.99 -27.06
CA ASP A 672 -18.89 -14.83 -25.63
C ASP A 672 -18.61 -16.17 -24.90
N GLY A 673 -19.05 -17.31 -25.44
CA GLY A 673 -18.73 -18.64 -24.90
C GLY A 673 -17.23 -18.97 -25.00
N ILE A 674 -16.66 -18.85 -26.19
CA ILE A 674 -15.24 -19.15 -26.44
C ILE A 674 -14.35 -18.11 -25.75
N ALA A 675 -14.71 -16.82 -25.82
CA ALA A 675 -13.96 -15.77 -25.14
C ALA A 675 -13.94 -15.97 -23.61
N ARG A 676 -15.06 -16.37 -22.99
CA ARG A 676 -15.10 -16.74 -21.56
C ARG A 676 -14.24 -17.95 -21.25
N ALA A 677 -14.27 -19.00 -22.07
CA ALA A 677 -13.43 -20.18 -21.88
C ALA A 677 -11.93 -19.84 -21.93
N VAL A 678 -11.49 -19.04 -22.91
CA VAL A 678 -10.10 -18.57 -23.03
C VAL A 678 -9.71 -17.70 -21.82
N ARG A 679 -10.56 -16.74 -21.42
CA ARG A 679 -10.33 -15.90 -20.22
C ARG A 679 -10.26 -16.73 -18.93
N TRP A 680 -11.05 -17.81 -18.82
CA TRP A 680 -11.01 -18.73 -17.69
C TRP A 680 -9.71 -19.55 -17.65
N ARG A 681 -9.24 -20.10 -18.79
CA ARG A 681 -7.94 -20.80 -18.86
C ARG A 681 -6.77 -19.91 -18.44
N LEU A 682 -6.77 -18.65 -18.89
CA LEU A 682 -5.80 -17.64 -18.48
C LEU A 682 -5.78 -17.42 -16.96
N ARG A 683 -6.96 -17.26 -16.34
CA ARG A 683 -7.09 -17.13 -14.87
C ARG A 683 -6.67 -18.39 -14.12
N LEU A 684 -6.82 -19.58 -14.71
CA LEU A 684 -6.31 -20.83 -14.14
C LEU A 684 -4.77 -20.89 -14.20
N TRP A 685 -4.16 -20.44 -15.29
CA TRP A 685 -2.69 -20.38 -15.42
C TRP A 685 -2.06 -19.39 -14.44
N THR A 686 -2.64 -18.20 -14.25
CA THR A 686 -2.12 -17.23 -13.27
C THR A 686 -2.27 -17.70 -11.84
N ARG A 687 -3.39 -18.33 -11.47
CA ARG A 687 -3.55 -18.98 -10.16
C ARG A 687 -2.53 -20.11 -9.94
N ARG A 688 -2.31 -20.95 -10.95
CA ARG A 688 -1.33 -22.04 -10.85
C ARG A 688 0.10 -21.52 -10.65
N ARG A 689 0.53 -20.44 -11.31
CA ARG A 689 1.87 -19.83 -11.11
C ARG A 689 2.18 -19.51 -9.64
N GLY A 690 1.18 -19.21 -8.80
CA GLY A 690 1.38 -18.99 -7.36
C GLY A 690 1.86 -20.25 -6.61
N ALA A 691 1.35 -21.43 -6.98
CA ALA A 691 1.69 -22.68 -6.32
C ALA A 691 3.06 -23.27 -6.73
N TRP A 692 3.71 -22.76 -7.77
CA TRP A 692 5.05 -23.21 -8.20
C TRP A 692 6.19 -22.60 -7.37
N TYR A 693 5.90 -21.69 -6.45
CA TYR A 693 6.87 -21.09 -5.53
C TYR A 693 6.70 -21.53 -4.07
N ASP A 694 5.57 -22.14 -3.71
CA ASP A 694 5.26 -22.64 -2.36
C ASP A 694 5.35 -24.17 -2.23
N ALA A 695 5.55 -24.89 -3.34
CA ALA A 695 5.78 -26.33 -3.35
C ALA A 695 7.16 -26.63 -3.91
N ASP A 696 7.93 -27.43 -3.19
CA ASP A 696 9.26 -27.88 -3.59
C ASP A 696 9.27 -28.37 -5.05
N GLY A 697 10.12 -27.76 -5.87
CA GLY A 697 10.48 -28.32 -7.16
C GLY A 697 11.32 -29.59 -6.97
N PRO A 698 11.36 -30.49 -7.97
CA PRO A 698 12.32 -31.59 -7.98
C PRO A 698 13.77 -31.10 -8.07
#